data_AF-A0A7D5KK50-F1
#
_entry.id   AF-A0A7D5KK50-F1
#
_cell.length_a   1.000
_cell.length_b   1.000
_cell.length_c   1.000
_cell.angle_alpha   90.00
_cell.angle_beta   90.00
_cell.angle_gamma   90.00
#
_symmetry.space_group_name_H-M   'P 1'
#
loop_
_entity.id
_entity.type
_entity.pdbx_description
1 polymer ?
#
loop_
_entity_poly.entity_id
_entity_poly.type
_entity_poly.pdbx_seq_one_letter_code
_entity_poly.pdbx_strand_id
1 'polypeptide(L)'
;MNAGPLDSPGLGRQLTWRLTAVAEARGLAQYGGAPVRNVLANRHVELSTNAAALREQRTAFGRADADGRAGTVRATARVGTTDLLGPAVERGPAWTDTVLSATSAGDGDRVGELPATSGRSIGSNVTVGVDHAADLAFEQFLRDDLDEASRRSYRAEVTRSVRVVSSSKGRTPPRDPPGPDWTLVNDRRSVSTHVLDRTTRETTNPRTFLDTTLTVQVNHEAVRTWRNGTVIERTRVEWTEESTVRAGLEANRLDPDDGPERPVSPVFVEGGALDGPNLVDVRLIALDRFAGADRVDELARDAARDGGGTTTTVVTAERPGELEPWVYADVAALRERVRNVSVQVPRDDVAAGEANAPAALAATLREWRSSLIDAPETYDGVADRARVAARAKYLDLVIARLDDRAETAADRNDAYHDALTEADVPLTDRLDEVSDAATETLAPDPRPIGDGLAGEVVLTPDAEPGYLTLTAVPSERVRGAGSADSVHPLAARNTNVFTVPGDDVADSVTDTVLPERRTATLRTAGLSLVRANRTLAAEDDRTLRDQRDRLASEVDTSTAVVRGRATFLLADRAGDRLTARDRRAVLDAADARFAGLGVRAVAMTNGSYAGAVAQEGAARADLSPMERDWLGVHLRIALGSAASDERVAVPEGVTVGTVTAERRVTRSLVHDAVSEGTDRAAARLRERYAGGKFGPVVAGLPVAPVPGYWYATVNVWSVEVRGYYPRFAVEARLGAPDGAGTVLRYVRDGREVRFDADGDGVAEHVGRNERVSFQTRTVVLVAVPAGKSGVGDVDGNADERSAGWPCPNHTVPECGDEP
;
A
#
# COMPACT_ATOMS: atom_id res chain seq x y z
N MET A 1 -10.81 -0.47 39.59
CA MET A 1 -11.48 0.22 38.47
C MET A 1 -10.63 1.33 37.83
N ASN A 2 -9.61 1.91 38.49
CA ASN A 2 -8.80 3.01 37.93
C ASN A 2 -7.55 2.58 37.15
N ALA A 3 -7.20 1.29 37.13
CA ALA A 3 -6.06 0.81 36.36
C ALA A 3 -6.28 1.09 34.86
N GLY A 4 -5.27 1.65 34.21
CA GLY A 4 -5.21 1.77 32.77
C GLY A 4 -5.12 0.40 32.09
N PRO A 5 -5.18 0.36 30.75
CA PRO A 5 -5.14 -0.89 29.99
C PRO A 5 -3.88 -1.73 30.25
N LEU A 6 -2.74 -1.06 30.45
CA LEU A 6 -1.43 -1.70 30.62
C LEU A 6 -1.10 -2.00 32.09
N ASP A 7 -1.62 -1.21 33.04
CA ASP A 7 -1.17 -1.25 34.45
C ASP A 7 -1.50 -2.57 35.17
N SER A 8 -2.73 -3.07 35.00
CA SER A 8 -3.18 -4.33 35.60
C SER A 8 -4.51 -4.81 35.00
N PRO A 9 -4.90 -6.08 35.20
CA PRO A 9 -6.24 -6.53 34.88
C PRO A 9 -7.29 -5.68 35.61
N GLY A 10 -8.28 -5.17 34.85
CA GLY A 10 -9.31 -4.31 35.42
C GLY A 10 -10.21 -3.69 34.35
N LEU A 11 -10.97 -2.66 34.75
CA LEU A 11 -11.90 -1.93 33.90
C LEU A 11 -11.25 -1.39 32.61
N GLY A 12 -10.06 -0.77 32.69
CA GLY A 12 -9.37 -0.20 31.52
C GLY A 12 -9.02 -1.25 30.46
N ARG A 13 -8.42 -2.37 30.87
CA ARG A 13 -8.06 -3.49 29.97
C ARG A 13 -9.30 -4.13 29.34
N GLN A 14 -10.36 -4.34 30.12
CA GLN A 14 -11.62 -4.90 29.61
C GLN A 14 -12.36 -3.95 28.67
N LEU A 15 -12.36 -2.66 28.96
CA LEU A 15 -12.93 -1.64 28.11
C LEU A 15 -12.21 -1.62 26.76
N THR A 16 -10.88 -1.62 26.78
CA THR A 16 -10.01 -1.65 25.59
C THR A 16 -10.34 -2.85 24.71
N TRP A 17 -10.29 -4.07 25.25
CA TRP A 17 -10.62 -5.28 24.50
C TRP A 17 -12.00 -5.23 23.84
N ARG A 18 -13.02 -4.75 24.57
CA ARG A 18 -14.37 -4.63 24.04
C ARG A 18 -14.45 -3.61 22.91
N LEU A 19 -13.85 -2.44 23.10
CA LEU A 19 -13.89 -1.38 22.10
C LEU A 19 -13.10 -1.76 20.84
N THR A 20 -11.95 -2.41 20.97
CA THR A 20 -11.18 -2.96 19.84
C THR A 20 -12.01 -3.97 19.06
N ALA A 21 -12.62 -4.95 19.73
CA ALA A 21 -13.47 -5.93 19.06
C ALA A 21 -14.65 -5.29 18.31
N VAL A 22 -15.29 -4.28 18.91
CA VAL A 22 -16.38 -3.53 18.27
C VAL A 22 -15.87 -2.71 17.08
N ALA A 23 -14.74 -2.01 17.23
CA ALA A 23 -14.17 -1.16 16.20
C ALA A 23 -13.67 -1.99 15.01
N GLU A 24 -12.98 -3.10 15.22
CA GLU A 24 -12.54 -3.98 14.13
C GLU A 24 -13.70 -4.55 13.33
N ALA A 25 -14.72 -5.10 14.03
CA ALA A 25 -15.90 -5.65 13.39
C ALA A 25 -16.62 -4.60 12.53
N ARG A 26 -16.78 -3.39 13.07
CA ARG A 26 -17.47 -2.29 12.37
C ARG A 26 -16.61 -1.65 11.29
N GLY A 27 -15.31 -1.54 11.49
CA GLY A 27 -14.36 -0.96 10.55
C GLY A 27 -14.17 -1.84 9.31
N LEU A 28 -14.08 -3.17 9.48
CA LEU A 28 -14.08 -4.09 8.34
C LEU A 28 -15.42 -4.13 7.61
N ALA A 29 -16.53 -4.00 8.34
CA ALA A 29 -17.83 -3.85 7.72
C ALA A 29 -17.88 -2.55 6.89
N GLN A 30 -17.39 -1.43 7.43
CA GLN A 30 -17.32 -0.16 6.72
C GLN A 30 -16.45 -0.25 5.47
N TYR A 31 -15.25 -0.82 5.58
CA TYR A 31 -14.37 -1.12 4.46
C TYR A 31 -15.06 -1.99 3.40
N GLY A 32 -15.82 -2.99 3.83
CA GLY A 32 -16.66 -3.83 2.98
C GLY A 32 -17.85 -3.12 2.31
N GLY A 33 -18.10 -1.85 2.63
CA GLY A 33 -19.19 -1.05 2.09
C GLY A 33 -20.52 -1.23 2.85
N ALA A 34 -20.46 -1.62 4.12
CA ALA A 34 -21.60 -1.54 5.03
C ALA A 34 -21.87 -0.07 5.41
N PRO A 35 -23.13 0.31 5.67
CA PRO A 35 -23.51 1.68 6.01
C PRO A 35 -23.18 2.03 7.47
N VAL A 36 -21.92 1.87 7.84
CA VAL A 36 -21.39 2.27 9.15
C VAL A 36 -21.03 3.75 9.07
N ARG A 37 -21.75 4.56 9.83
CA ARG A 37 -21.45 5.99 9.97
C ARG A 37 -20.31 6.23 10.95
N ASN A 38 -20.40 5.62 12.13
CA ASN A 38 -19.37 5.70 13.15
C ASN A 38 -18.92 4.28 13.48
N VAL A 39 -17.63 4.03 13.34
CA VAL A 39 -16.98 2.80 13.77
C VAL A 39 -16.99 2.77 15.30
N LEU A 40 -16.61 3.87 15.95
CA LEU A 40 -16.70 4.05 17.39
C LEU A 40 -17.52 5.30 17.72
N ALA A 41 -18.30 5.24 18.79
CA ALA A 41 -19.17 6.34 19.21
C ALA A 41 -19.44 6.23 20.70
N ASN A 42 -19.86 7.31 21.35
CA ASN A 42 -20.12 7.35 22.79
C ASN A 42 -21.14 6.30 23.25
N ARG A 43 -22.10 5.92 22.41
CA ARG A 43 -23.01 4.79 22.69
C ARG A 43 -22.32 3.43 22.82
N HIS A 44 -21.23 3.20 22.07
CA HIS A 44 -20.41 1.99 22.18
C HIS A 44 -19.52 2.04 23.42
N VAL A 45 -19.03 3.24 23.77
CA VAL A 45 -18.28 3.50 25.00
C VAL A 45 -19.17 3.24 26.22
N GLU A 46 -20.37 3.82 26.28
CA GLU A 46 -21.37 3.60 27.35
C GLU A 46 -21.65 2.10 27.56
N LEU A 47 -21.92 1.38 26.47
CA LEU A 47 -22.16 -0.06 26.50
C LEU A 47 -20.96 -0.84 27.04
N SER A 48 -19.77 -0.57 26.49
CA SER A 48 -18.55 -1.31 26.81
C SER A 48 -18.08 -1.04 28.23
N THR A 49 -18.22 0.20 28.72
CA THR A 49 -17.90 0.55 30.10
C THR A 49 -18.82 -0.13 31.10
N ASN A 50 -20.14 -0.14 30.87
CA ASN A 50 -21.07 -0.82 31.77
C ASN A 50 -20.81 -2.34 31.81
N ALA A 51 -20.55 -2.94 30.66
CA ALA A 51 -20.22 -4.36 30.58
C ALA A 51 -18.88 -4.70 31.27
N ALA A 52 -17.88 -3.80 31.20
CA ALA A 52 -16.63 -3.92 31.94
C ALA A 52 -16.85 -3.73 33.45
N ALA A 53 -17.60 -2.71 33.88
CA ALA A 53 -17.90 -2.45 35.28
C ALA A 53 -18.66 -3.61 35.95
N LEU A 54 -19.64 -4.22 35.27
CA LEU A 54 -20.35 -5.41 35.78
C LEU A 54 -19.43 -6.62 35.89
N ARG A 55 -18.46 -6.76 34.97
CA ARG A 55 -17.47 -7.83 35.04
C ARG A 55 -16.50 -7.62 36.20
N GLU A 56 -16.06 -6.39 36.45
CA GLU A 56 -15.29 -6.02 37.65
C GLU A 56 -16.06 -6.31 38.94
N GLN A 57 -17.37 -6.03 38.99
CA GLN A 57 -18.20 -6.40 40.13
C GLN A 57 -18.22 -7.92 40.33
N ARG A 58 -18.38 -8.71 39.26
CA ARG A 58 -18.33 -10.17 39.33
C ARG A 58 -16.97 -10.68 39.80
N THR A 59 -15.87 -10.09 39.35
CA THR A 59 -14.52 -10.44 39.79
C THR A 59 -14.29 -10.10 41.27
N ALA A 60 -14.82 -8.96 41.74
CA ALA A 60 -14.65 -8.51 43.12
C ALA A 60 -15.60 -9.22 44.12
N PHE A 61 -16.83 -9.51 43.71
CA PHE A 61 -17.91 -9.95 44.60
C PHE A 61 -18.49 -11.33 44.24
N GLY A 62 -18.02 -11.98 43.18
CA GLY A 62 -18.60 -13.21 42.63
C GLY A 62 -19.91 -13.03 41.86
N ARG A 63 -20.60 -11.89 42.04
CA ARG A 63 -21.83 -11.51 41.33
C ARG A 63 -21.76 -10.07 40.84
N ALA A 64 -22.64 -9.75 39.90
CA ALA A 64 -22.81 -8.39 39.37
C ALA A 64 -24.23 -7.91 39.65
N ASP A 65 -24.40 -6.60 39.73
CA ASP A 65 -25.68 -5.92 39.93
C ASP A 65 -26.73 -6.39 38.90
N ALA A 66 -27.90 -6.81 39.39
CA ALA A 66 -28.95 -7.39 38.53
C ALA A 66 -29.60 -6.35 37.62
N ASP A 67 -29.82 -5.13 38.13
CA ASP A 67 -30.43 -4.04 37.39
C ASP A 67 -29.50 -3.50 36.30
N GLY A 68 -28.19 -3.47 36.57
CA GLY A 68 -27.13 -3.16 35.64
C GLY A 68 -27.00 -4.19 34.53
N ARG A 69 -27.10 -5.50 34.85
CA ARG A 69 -27.18 -6.56 33.82
C ARG A 69 -28.40 -6.37 32.92
N ALA A 70 -29.59 -6.19 33.51
CA ALA A 70 -30.81 -5.96 32.75
C ALA A 70 -30.76 -4.64 31.94
N GLY A 71 -30.14 -3.60 32.49
CA GLY A 71 -29.86 -2.34 31.80
C GLY A 71 -28.94 -2.52 30.60
N THR A 72 -27.86 -3.27 30.77
CA THR A 72 -26.88 -3.57 29.70
C THR A 72 -27.51 -4.40 28.59
N VAL A 73 -28.35 -5.39 28.89
CA VAL A 73 -29.10 -6.16 27.88
C VAL A 73 -30.03 -5.25 27.08
N ARG A 74 -30.79 -4.37 27.76
CA ARG A 74 -31.67 -3.40 27.10
C ARG A 74 -30.90 -2.39 26.25
N ALA A 75 -29.77 -1.90 26.75
CA ALA A 75 -28.89 -0.99 26.01
C ALA A 75 -28.27 -1.69 24.79
N THR A 76 -27.84 -2.94 24.93
CA THR A 76 -27.35 -3.78 23.81
C THR A 76 -28.43 -3.92 22.76
N ALA A 77 -29.67 -4.22 23.16
CA ALA A 77 -30.80 -4.28 22.24
C ALA A 77 -31.08 -2.93 21.57
N ARG A 78 -30.93 -1.80 22.27
CA ARG A 78 -31.12 -0.45 21.72
C ARG A 78 -30.01 -0.06 20.73
N VAL A 79 -28.75 -0.29 21.07
CA VAL A 79 -27.59 -0.05 20.20
C VAL A 79 -27.68 -0.98 18.99
N GLY A 80 -27.93 -2.26 19.22
CA GLY A 80 -28.20 -3.26 18.19
C GLY A 80 -29.35 -2.84 17.28
N THR A 81 -30.49 -2.39 17.79
CA THR A 81 -31.59 -1.93 16.92
C THR A 81 -31.25 -0.66 16.14
N THR A 82 -30.53 0.29 16.74
CA THR A 82 -30.12 1.54 16.08
C THR A 82 -29.08 1.29 14.99
N ASP A 83 -28.14 0.38 15.22
CA ASP A 83 -27.08 0.02 14.28
C ASP A 83 -27.46 -1.13 13.32
N LEU A 84 -28.45 -1.99 13.66
CA LEU A 84 -28.86 -3.17 12.89
C LEU A 84 -30.16 -3.02 12.08
N LEU A 85 -31.12 -2.18 12.50
CA LEU A 85 -32.42 -2.09 11.80
C LEU A 85 -32.38 -1.23 10.53
N GLY A 86 -31.25 -0.59 10.24
CA GLY A 86 -30.96 -0.04 8.91
C GLY A 86 -30.42 -1.11 7.94
N PRO A 87 -29.39 -1.90 8.31
CA PRO A 87 -28.67 -2.76 7.34
C PRO A 87 -29.04 -4.26 7.32
N ALA A 88 -29.71 -4.83 8.35
CA ALA A 88 -30.03 -6.28 8.41
C ALA A 88 -30.90 -6.77 7.24
N VAL A 89 -31.72 -5.88 6.70
CA VAL A 89 -32.70 -6.19 5.66
C VAL A 89 -32.04 -6.28 4.27
N GLU A 90 -30.80 -5.82 4.10
CA GLU A 90 -30.17 -5.67 2.78
C GLU A 90 -29.20 -6.80 2.37
N ARG A 91 -28.60 -7.57 3.31
CA ARG A 91 -27.59 -8.61 2.96
C ARG A 91 -27.69 -9.95 3.72
N GLY A 92 -28.72 -10.17 4.53
CA GLY A 92 -29.03 -11.47 5.13
C GLY A 92 -28.35 -11.80 6.48
N PRO A 93 -28.71 -12.95 7.10
CA PRO A 93 -28.50 -13.25 8.53
C PRO A 93 -27.04 -13.39 9.00
N ALA A 94 -26.11 -13.76 8.11
CA ALA A 94 -24.69 -13.97 8.47
C ALA A 94 -23.98 -12.70 8.97
N TRP A 95 -24.42 -11.52 8.49
CA TRP A 95 -23.91 -10.23 8.96
C TRP A 95 -24.48 -9.86 10.33
N THR A 96 -25.77 -10.11 10.53
CA THR A 96 -26.47 -9.90 11.80
C THR A 96 -25.78 -10.72 12.89
N ASP A 97 -25.42 -11.97 12.60
CA ASP A 97 -24.72 -12.84 13.55
C ASP A 97 -23.31 -12.36 13.93
N THR A 98 -22.56 -11.71 13.04
CA THR A 98 -21.19 -11.22 13.32
C THR A 98 -21.21 -9.95 14.19
N VAL A 99 -22.10 -9.01 13.89
CA VAL A 99 -22.25 -7.78 14.69
C VAL A 99 -22.97 -8.09 16.00
N LEU A 100 -23.95 -9.00 15.98
CA LEU A 100 -24.60 -9.48 17.20
C LEU A 100 -23.60 -10.22 18.07
N SER A 101 -22.79 -11.15 17.56
CA SER A 101 -21.83 -11.89 18.41
C SER A 101 -20.79 -10.97 19.07
N ALA A 102 -20.29 -9.96 18.35
CA ALA A 102 -19.40 -8.94 18.91
C ALA A 102 -20.08 -8.06 19.98
N THR A 103 -21.36 -7.71 19.78
CA THR A 103 -22.14 -6.88 20.73
C THR A 103 -22.76 -7.67 21.89
N SER A 104 -22.97 -8.98 21.73
CA SER A 104 -23.64 -9.89 22.68
C SER A 104 -22.70 -10.84 23.43
N ALA A 105 -21.37 -10.69 23.26
CA ALA A 105 -20.33 -11.28 24.12
C ALA A 105 -20.41 -10.83 25.62
N GLY A 106 -21.56 -10.33 26.06
CA GLY A 106 -21.87 -9.88 27.41
C GLY A 106 -23.01 -10.65 28.10
N ASP A 107 -23.67 -11.64 27.49
CA ASP A 107 -24.78 -12.34 28.14
C ASP A 107 -24.27 -13.43 29.13
N GLY A 108 -23.94 -12.98 30.33
CA GLY A 108 -23.28 -13.78 31.37
C GLY A 108 -24.17 -14.80 32.09
N ASP A 109 -24.95 -15.61 31.37
CA ASP A 109 -25.64 -16.79 31.93
C ASP A 109 -25.62 -18.04 31.03
N ARG A 110 -24.99 -17.97 29.85
CA ARG A 110 -24.73 -19.15 29.01
C ARG A 110 -23.25 -19.45 28.96
N VAL A 111 -22.81 -20.36 29.82
CA VAL A 111 -21.68 -21.24 29.53
C VAL A 111 -22.14 -22.21 28.43
N GLY A 112 -22.31 -21.68 27.22
CA GLY A 112 -22.07 -22.44 26.02
C GLY A 112 -20.71 -21.96 25.56
N GLU A 113 -19.79 -22.89 25.33
CA GLU A 113 -18.70 -22.66 24.38
C GLU A 113 -19.18 -21.67 23.33
N LEU A 114 -18.49 -20.53 23.20
CA LEU A 114 -18.38 -19.92 21.88
C LEU A 114 -18.26 -21.12 20.94
N PRO A 115 -19.07 -21.26 19.88
CA PRO A 115 -18.55 -22.06 18.80
C PRO A 115 -17.17 -21.47 18.63
N ALA A 116 -16.14 -22.30 18.71
CA ALA A 116 -14.93 -22.01 17.98
C ALA A 116 -15.39 -21.96 16.51
N THR A 117 -16.15 -20.92 16.13
CA THR A 117 -16.03 -20.26 14.86
C THR A 117 -14.56 -20.01 14.81
N SER A 118 -13.94 -20.95 14.11
CA SER A 118 -12.56 -21.33 14.16
C SER A 118 -11.71 -20.08 14.32
N GLY A 119 -10.70 -20.13 15.20
CA GLY A 119 -9.72 -19.08 15.45
C GLY A 119 -9.20 -18.42 14.18
N ARG A 120 -10.03 -17.57 13.61
CA ARG A 120 -9.72 -16.43 12.81
C ARG A 120 -9.95 -15.34 13.83
N SER A 121 -8.90 -15.03 14.58
CA SER A 121 -8.62 -13.61 14.78
C SER A 121 -8.90 -12.96 13.42
N ILE A 122 -9.74 -11.96 13.43
CA ILE A 122 -10.06 -11.21 12.23
C ILE A 122 -8.71 -10.61 11.78
N GLY A 123 -8.04 -11.32 10.85
CA GLY A 123 -6.58 -11.54 10.89
C GLY A 123 -5.72 -10.38 11.36
N SER A 124 -4.77 -10.65 12.24
CA SER A 124 -3.75 -9.71 12.75
C SER A 124 -2.93 -9.03 11.65
N ASN A 125 -3.08 -9.44 10.39
CA ASN A 125 -2.24 -9.01 9.28
C ASN A 125 -3.07 -8.39 8.12
N VAL A 126 -2.47 -7.41 7.44
CA VAL A 126 -2.89 -6.87 6.15
C VAL A 126 -2.09 -7.57 5.04
N THR A 127 -2.80 -8.06 4.02
CA THR A 127 -2.16 -8.61 2.82
C THR A 127 -1.85 -7.49 1.85
N VAL A 128 -0.58 -7.35 1.47
CA VAL A 128 -0.11 -6.34 0.51
C VAL A 128 0.52 -7.03 -0.69
N GLY A 129 0.00 -6.75 -1.89
CA GLY A 129 0.47 -7.31 -3.16
C GLY A 129 1.41 -6.38 -3.93
N VAL A 130 2.21 -6.94 -4.84
CA VAL A 130 3.05 -6.14 -5.76
C VAL A 130 2.16 -5.35 -6.74
N ASP A 131 1.12 -5.99 -7.27
CA ASP A 131 0.06 -5.42 -8.13
C ASP A 131 0.49 -4.24 -9.01
N HIS A 132 0.35 -3.03 -8.51
CA HIS A 132 0.58 -1.82 -9.27
C HIS A 132 2.07 -1.53 -9.54
N ALA A 133 2.97 -1.89 -8.64
CA ALA A 133 4.41 -1.76 -8.89
C ALA A 133 4.83 -2.61 -10.08
N ALA A 134 4.24 -3.79 -10.23
CA ALA A 134 4.43 -4.68 -11.38
C ALA A 134 3.89 -4.07 -12.68
N ASP A 135 2.72 -3.40 -12.65
CA ASP A 135 2.16 -2.72 -13.82
C ASP A 135 3.04 -1.53 -14.26
N LEU A 136 3.52 -0.70 -13.32
CA LEU A 136 4.41 0.42 -13.63
C LEU A 136 5.73 -0.03 -14.24
N ALA A 137 6.38 -1.02 -13.63
CA ALA A 137 7.62 -1.58 -14.15
C ALA A 137 7.41 -2.20 -15.53
N PHE A 138 6.24 -2.81 -15.78
CA PHE A 138 5.91 -3.38 -17.08
C PHE A 138 5.73 -2.29 -18.13
N GLU A 139 5.05 -1.18 -17.79
CA GLU A 139 4.88 -0.05 -18.72
C GLU A 139 6.22 0.61 -19.10
N GLN A 140 7.09 0.82 -18.11
CA GLN A 140 8.46 1.28 -18.33
C GLN A 140 9.21 0.30 -19.23
N PHE A 141 9.17 -1.00 -18.91
CA PHE A 141 9.83 -2.03 -19.68
C PHE A 141 9.41 -2.02 -21.16
N LEU A 142 8.10 -1.95 -21.42
CA LEU A 142 7.58 -1.90 -22.79
C LEU A 142 8.01 -0.66 -23.58
N ARG A 143 8.17 0.48 -22.89
CA ARG A 143 8.49 1.75 -23.53
C ARG A 143 9.99 1.89 -23.83
N ASP A 144 10.83 1.47 -22.89
CA ASP A 144 12.25 1.82 -22.90
C ASP A 144 13.18 0.61 -23.07
N ASP A 145 12.75 -0.59 -22.67
CA ASP A 145 13.68 -1.72 -22.47
C ASP A 145 13.36 -2.97 -23.30
N LEU A 146 12.12 -3.18 -23.79
CA LEU A 146 11.76 -4.38 -24.56
C LEU A 146 12.60 -4.51 -25.85
N ASP A 147 12.70 -3.42 -26.63
CA ASP A 147 13.52 -3.43 -27.85
C ASP A 147 15.01 -3.56 -27.53
N GLU A 148 15.52 -2.81 -26.54
CA GLU A 148 16.95 -2.86 -26.19
C GLU A 148 17.34 -4.21 -25.59
N ALA A 149 16.52 -4.82 -24.71
CA ALA A 149 16.76 -6.16 -24.18
C ALA A 149 16.82 -7.19 -25.33
N SER A 150 15.86 -7.13 -26.25
CA SER A 150 15.83 -8.00 -27.43
C SER A 150 17.03 -7.76 -28.36
N ARG A 151 17.40 -6.49 -28.56
CA ARG A 151 18.52 -6.10 -29.43
C ARG A 151 19.88 -6.48 -28.85
N ARG A 152 20.05 -6.30 -27.54
CA ARG A 152 21.29 -6.57 -26.80
C ARG A 152 21.66 -8.04 -26.84
N SER A 153 20.69 -8.95 -26.72
CA SER A 153 20.96 -10.39 -26.81
C SER A 153 21.42 -10.83 -28.20
N TYR A 154 21.08 -10.07 -29.26
CA TYR A 154 21.52 -10.28 -30.66
C TYR A 154 22.81 -9.53 -31.02
N ARG A 155 23.62 -9.17 -30.02
CA ARG A 155 24.96 -8.60 -30.22
C ARG A 155 26.04 -9.65 -29.95
N ALA A 156 27.02 -9.71 -30.83
CA ALA A 156 28.19 -10.55 -30.69
C ALA A 156 29.46 -9.70 -30.70
N GLU A 157 30.38 -10.04 -29.81
CA GLU A 157 31.74 -9.50 -29.81
C GLU A 157 32.57 -10.26 -30.84
N VAL A 158 33.05 -9.54 -31.84
CA VAL A 158 33.94 -10.06 -32.88
C VAL A 158 35.33 -9.49 -32.68
N THR A 159 36.30 -10.37 -32.58
CA THR A 159 37.71 -10.02 -32.41
C THR A 159 38.46 -10.28 -33.70
N ARG A 160 39.06 -9.23 -34.24
CA ARG A 160 40.04 -9.30 -35.32
C ARG A 160 41.43 -9.41 -34.69
N SER A 161 42.19 -10.43 -35.06
CA SER A 161 43.59 -10.58 -34.67
C SER A 161 44.49 -10.62 -35.91
N VAL A 162 45.58 -9.86 -35.89
CA VAL A 162 46.62 -9.89 -36.91
C VAL A 162 47.92 -10.13 -36.18
N ARG A 163 48.64 -11.21 -36.50
CA ARG A 163 49.86 -11.61 -35.78
C ARG A 163 50.96 -11.98 -36.77
N VAL A 164 52.16 -11.47 -36.55
CA VAL A 164 53.36 -11.93 -37.26
C VAL A 164 53.80 -13.25 -36.63
N VAL A 165 53.69 -14.34 -37.38
CA VAL A 165 54.00 -15.70 -36.91
C VAL A 165 55.49 -16.00 -37.06
N SER A 166 56.09 -15.53 -38.15
CA SER A 166 57.52 -15.64 -38.41
C SER A 166 57.98 -14.46 -39.26
N SER A 167 59.25 -14.09 -39.14
CA SER A 167 59.87 -13.07 -39.98
C SER A 167 61.32 -13.45 -40.23
N SER A 168 61.75 -13.38 -41.50
CA SER A 168 63.15 -13.55 -41.87
C SER A 168 63.88 -12.23 -41.61
N LYS A 169 64.98 -12.28 -40.85
CA LYS A 169 65.83 -11.10 -40.64
C LYS A 169 66.65 -10.87 -41.91
N GLY A 170 66.21 -9.95 -42.75
CA GLY A 170 67.06 -9.38 -43.79
C GLY A 170 68.29 -8.75 -43.13
N ARG A 171 69.49 -9.11 -43.59
CA ARG A 171 70.72 -8.55 -43.02
C ARG A 171 70.84 -7.10 -43.45
N THR A 172 70.54 -6.16 -42.54
CA THR A 172 70.72 -4.73 -42.81
C THR A 172 72.16 -4.47 -43.25
N PRO A 173 72.40 -3.92 -44.46
CA PRO A 173 73.74 -3.66 -44.94
C PRO A 173 74.49 -2.70 -44.01
N PRO A 174 75.77 -2.98 -43.67
CA PRO A 174 76.57 -2.12 -42.79
C PRO A 174 76.67 -0.69 -43.32
N ARG A 175 76.88 0.28 -42.43
CA ARG A 175 77.01 1.71 -42.76
C ARG A 175 78.45 2.03 -43.18
N ASP A 176 78.90 1.41 -44.26
CA ASP A 176 80.27 1.58 -44.74
C ASP A 176 80.39 2.90 -45.54
N PRO A 177 81.38 3.77 -45.20
CA PRO A 177 81.62 5.00 -45.94
C PRO A 177 82.25 4.71 -47.31
N PRO A 178 82.13 5.63 -48.30
CA PRO A 178 82.78 5.50 -49.61
C PRO A 178 84.32 5.48 -49.54
N GLY A 179 84.92 5.95 -48.44
CA GLY A 179 86.36 5.95 -48.20
C GLY A 179 86.72 6.51 -46.80
N PRO A 180 88.02 6.64 -46.48
CA PRO A 180 88.46 7.31 -45.25
C PRO A 180 88.05 8.80 -45.25
N ASP A 181 87.85 9.39 -44.07
CA ASP A 181 87.48 10.80 -43.85
C ASP A 181 86.07 11.22 -44.31
N TRP A 182 85.19 10.26 -44.62
CA TRP A 182 83.78 10.51 -44.90
C TRP A 182 82.90 10.34 -43.66
N THR A 183 82.08 11.35 -43.36
CA THR A 183 81.10 11.30 -42.27
C THR A 183 79.69 11.17 -42.81
N LEU A 184 78.89 10.29 -42.22
CA LEU A 184 77.46 10.16 -42.54
C LEU A 184 76.73 11.41 -42.03
N VAL A 185 76.13 12.17 -42.96
CA VAL A 185 75.39 13.39 -42.61
C VAL A 185 73.87 13.23 -42.78
N ASN A 186 73.43 12.23 -43.55
CA ASN A 186 72.00 11.91 -43.71
C ASN A 186 71.81 10.42 -44.03
N ASP A 187 70.81 9.78 -43.45
CA ASP A 187 70.38 8.41 -43.76
C ASP A 187 68.86 8.45 -44.02
N ARG A 188 68.46 8.46 -45.30
CA ARG A 188 67.05 8.44 -45.68
C ARG A 188 66.64 7.03 -46.04
N ARG A 189 65.60 6.53 -45.38
CA ARG A 189 65.07 5.18 -45.60
C ARG A 189 63.68 5.24 -46.22
N SER A 190 63.43 4.37 -47.19
CA SER A 190 62.12 4.09 -47.79
C SER A 190 61.79 2.61 -47.59
N VAL A 191 60.50 2.32 -47.39
CA VAL A 191 60.00 0.96 -47.18
C VAL A 191 58.79 0.73 -48.08
N SER A 192 58.85 -0.28 -48.94
CA SER A 192 57.69 -0.77 -49.71
C SER A 192 57.31 -2.18 -49.23
N THR A 193 56.03 -2.52 -49.34
CA THR A 193 55.51 -3.82 -48.91
C THR A 193 54.64 -4.44 -49.97
N HIS A 194 54.79 -5.75 -50.16
CA HIS A 194 54.09 -6.53 -51.16
C HIS A 194 53.60 -7.84 -50.54
N VAL A 195 52.36 -8.22 -50.83
CA VAL A 195 51.83 -9.54 -50.47
C VAL A 195 52.24 -10.50 -51.58
N LEU A 196 52.97 -11.56 -51.23
CA LEU A 196 53.46 -12.56 -52.18
C LEU A 196 52.48 -13.72 -52.34
N ASP A 197 51.92 -14.18 -51.23
CA ASP A 197 51.01 -15.33 -51.19
C ASP A 197 49.91 -15.14 -50.14
N ARG A 198 48.77 -15.77 -50.37
CA ARG A 198 47.59 -15.77 -49.49
C ARG A 198 46.95 -17.16 -49.47
N THR A 199 46.83 -17.73 -48.29
CA THR A 199 46.10 -18.98 -48.05
C THR A 199 45.03 -18.76 -46.98
N THR A 200 43.76 -18.94 -47.35
CA THR A 200 42.62 -18.91 -46.42
C THR A 200 42.17 -20.33 -46.09
N ARG A 201 42.01 -20.63 -44.79
CA ARG A 201 41.60 -21.94 -44.30
C ARG A 201 40.08 -21.98 -44.13
N GLU A 202 39.44 -23.01 -44.67
CA GLU A 202 38.05 -23.31 -44.33
C GLU A 202 37.93 -23.85 -42.90
N THR A 203 36.89 -23.40 -42.20
CA THR A 203 36.64 -23.75 -40.80
C THR A 203 35.22 -24.26 -40.64
N THR A 204 35.06 -25.33 -39.87
CA THR A 204 33.77 -25.87 -39.46
C THR A 204 33.30 -25.29 -38.12
N ASN A 205 34.16 -24.54 -37.42
CA ASN A 205 33.78 -23.85 -36.20
C ASN A 205 32.93 -22.62 -36.56
N PRO A 206 31.65 -22.56 -36.15
CA PRO A 206 30.75 -21.47 -36.50
C PRO A 206 31.19 -20.12 -35.90
N ARG A 207 32.14 -20.12 -34.95
CA ARG A 207 32.71 -18.91 -34.34
C ARG A 207 33.93 -18.35 -35.06
N THR A 208 34.55 -19.11 -35.96
CA THR A 208 35.70 -18.62 -36.74
C THR A 208 35.20 -18.13 -38.09
N PHE A 209 35.27 -16.83 -38.35
CA PHE A 209 34.76 -16.22 -39.57
C PHE A 209 35.81 -16.10 -40.66
N LEU A 210 37.07 -15.88 -40.26
CA LEU A 210 38.24 -15.80 -41.14
C LEU A 210 39.45 -16.41 -40.46
N ASP A 211 40.22 -17.18 -41.21
CA ASP A 211 41.57 -17.62 -40.84
C ASP A 211 42.45 -17.61 -42.08
N THR A 212 43.25 -16.55 -42.25
CA THR A 212 44.09 -16.35 -43.45
C THR A 212 45.55 -16.17 -43.06
N THR A 213 46.43 -16.86 -43.77
CA THR A 213 47.88 -16.66 -43.70
C THR A 213 48.35 -15.95 -44.95
N LEU A 214 49.15 -14.90 -44.76
CA LEU A 214 49.72 -14.08 -45.82
C LEU A 214 51.24 -14.06 -45.68
N THR A 215 51.96 -14.20 -46.78
CA THR A 215 53.40 -13.94 -46.83
C THR A 215 53.62 -12.54 -47.37
N VAL A 216 54.19 -11.66 -46.54
CA VAL A 216 54.43 -10.26 -46.86
C VAL A 216 55.93 -10.03 -47.01
N GLN A 217 56.34 -9.50 -48.15
CA GLN A 217 57.69 -9.04 -48.40
C GLN A 217 57.80 -7.55 -48.05
N VAL A 218 58.79 -7.21 -47.24
CA VAL A 218 59.16 -5.83 -46.88
C VAL A 218 60.48 -5.51 -47.55
N ASN A 219 60.45 -4.56 -48.48
CA ASN A 219 61.64 -4.09 -49.19
C ASN A 219 62.10 -2.78 -48.59
N HIS A 220 63.34 -2.74 -48.14
CA HIS A 220 63.98 -1.57 -47.56
C HIS A 220 64.98 -0.99 -48.55
N GLU A 221 64.92 0.32 -48.76
CA GLU A 221 65.91 1.08 -49.49
C GLU A 221 66.47 2.15 -48.55
N ALA A 222 67.80 2.26 -48.45
CA ALA A 222 68.46 3.33 -47.71
C ALA A 222 69.38 4.11 -48.64
N VAL A 223 69.11 5.42 -48.75
CA VAL A 223 69.95 6.39 -49.43
C VAL A 223 70.73 7.18 -48.38
N ARG A 224 72.04 6.90 -48.31
CA ARG A 224 72.95 7.50 -47.33
C ARG A 224 73.75 8.59 -47.99
N THR A 225 73.76 9.78 -47.38
CA THR A 225 74.54 10.93 -47.84
C THR A 225 75.76 11.10 -46.95
N TRP A 226 76.93 11.09 -47.56
CA TRP A 226 78.23 11.21 -46.92
C TRP A 226 78.85 12.55 -47.28
N ARG A 227 79.63 13.12 -46.36
CA ARG A 227 80.39 14.36 -46.57
C ARG A 227 81.86 14.16 -46.24
N ASN A 228 82.74 14.64 -47.12
CA ASN A 228 84.17 14.82 -46.88
C ASN A 228 84.56 16.23 -47.35
N GLY A 229 84.87 17.13 -46.40
CA GLY A 229 85.05 18.56 -46.69
C GLY A 229 83.80 19.21 -47.32
N THR A 230 83.92 19.69 -48.56
CA THR A 230 82.83 20.24 -49.38
C THR A 230 82.19 19.24 -50.33
N VAL A 231 82.72 18.01 -50.45
CA VAL A 231 82.22 16.98 -51.37
C VAL A 231 81.11 16.18 -50.70
N ILE A 232 80.03 15.93 -51.45
CA ILE A 232 78.87 15.13 -51.03
C ILE A 232 78.75 13.91 -51.95
N GLU A 233 78.62 12.73 -51.38
CA GLU A 233 78.39 11.48 -52.11
C GLU A 233 77.17 10.74 -51.55
N ARG A 234 76.46 10.00 -52.41
CA ARG A 234 75.28 9.22 -52.01
C ARG A 234 75.47 7.75 -52.36
N THR A 235 75.28 6.87 -51.38
CA THR A 235 75.23 5.42 -51.59
C THR A 235 73.80 4.92 -51.39
N ARG A 236 73.38 3.96 -52.23
CA ARG A 236 72.09 3.27 -52.15
C ARG A 236 72.34 1.82 -51.78
N VAL A 237 71.60 1.32 -50.78
CA VAL A 237 71.58 -0.09 -50.40
C VAL A 237 70.15 -0.57 -50.26
N GLU A 238 69.89 -1.81 -50.65
CA GLU A 238 68.57 -2.44 -50.59
C GLU A 238 68.67 -3.79 -49.87
N TRP A 239 67.65 -4.13 -49.09
CA TRP A 239 67.49 -5.47 -48.50
C TRP A 239 66.02 -5.80 -48.31
N THR A 240 65.74 -7.10 -48.20
CA THR A 240 64.38 -7.62 -48.14
C THR A 240 64.19 -8.47 -46.88
N GLU A 241 63.01 -8.37 -46.29
CA GLU A 241 62.54 -9.19 -45.17
C GLU A 241 61.23 -9.85 -45.60
N GLU A 242 61.00 -11.10 -45.18
CA GLU A 242 59.75 -11.81 -45.45
C GLU A 242 59.08 -12.17 -44.13
N SER A 243 57.84 -11.74 -43.96
CA SER A 243 57.04 -11.94 -42.76
C SER A 243 55.81 -12.78 -43.08
N THR A 244 55.61 -13.87 -42.34
CA THR A 244 54.35 -14.63 -42.37
C THR A 244 53.39 -14.00 -41.36
N VAL A 245 52.28 -13.47 -41.86
CA VAL A 245 51.24 -12.81 -41.07
C VAL A 245 49.99 -13.67 -41.07
N ARG A 246 49.42 -13.93 -39.89
CA ARG A 246 48.12 -14.58 -39.74
C ARG A 246 47.08 -13.54 -39.36
N ALA A 247 46.03 -13.43 -40.17
CA ALA A 247 44.86 -12.61 -39.93
C ALA A 247 43.66 -13.51 -39.62
N GLY A 248 43.09 -13.35 -38.43
CA GLY A 248 41.92 -14.09 -37.96
C GLY A 248 40.77 -13.16 -37.58
N LEU A 249 39.55 -13.62 -37.77
CA LEU A 249 38.32 -12.97 -37.34
C LEU A 249 37.44 -14.01 -36.64
N GLU A 250 37.17 -13.81 -35.35
CA GLU A 250 36.46 -14.80 -34.52
C GLU A 250 35.40 -14.11 -33.65
N ALA A 251 34.24 -14.74 -33.49
CA ALA A 251 33.24 -14.34 -32.51
C ALA A 251 33.53 -15.02 -31.17
N ASN A 252 34.10 -14.25 -30.25
CA ASN A 252 34.62 -14.76 -28.99
C ASN A 252 33.53 -14.88 -27.92
N ARG A 253 32.63 -13.91 -27.86
CA ARG A 253 31.61 -13.79 -26.81
C ARG A 253 30.33 -13.20 -27.37
N LEU A 254 29.20 -13.57 -26.77
CA LEU A 254 27.97 -12.79 -26.91
C LEU A 254 28.06 -11.57 -25.98
N ASP A 255 27.51 -10.43 -26.39
CA ASP A 255 27.47 -9.23 -25.53
C ASP A 255 26.66 -9.56 -24.26
N PRO A 256 27.18 -9.32 -23.03
CA PRO A 256 26.45 -9.60 -21.80
C PRO A 256 25.10 -8.90 -21.77
N ASP A 257 24.05 -9.57 -21.32
CA ASP A 257 22.70 -9.03 -21.13
C ASP A 257 22.25 -9.18 -19.67
N ASP A 258 21.02 -8.78 -19.36
CA ASP A 258 20.48 -8.80 -17.99
C ASP A 258 20.18 -10.22 -17.47
N GLY A 259 20.26 -11.22 -18.36
CA GLY A 259 20.00 -12.63 -18.05
C GLY A 259 21.20 -13.34 -17.41
N PRO A 260 20.98 -14.49 -16.74
CA PRO A 260 22.08 -15.32 -16.24
C PRO A 260 23.04 -15.78 -17.35
N GLU A 261 24.34 -15.76 -17.08
CA GLU A 261 25.35 -16.27 -18.03
C GLU A 261 25.26 -17.80 -18.14
N ARG A 262 24.67 -18.28 -19.24
CA ARG A 262 24.55 -19.70 -19.57
C ARG A 262 24.96 -19.96 -21.03
N PRO A 263 25.34 -21.20 -21.37
CA PRO A 263 25.58 -21.59 -22.76
C PRO A 263 24.35 -21.33 -23.64
N VAL A 264 24.59 -20.98 -24.91
CA VAL A 264 23.56 -20.81 -25.94
C VAL A 264 23.82 -21.82 -27.03
N SER A 265 22.81 -22.62 -27.37
CA SER A 265 22.90 -23.61 -28.45
C SER A 265 21.53 -23.77 -29.13
N PRO A 266 21.43 -23.68 -30.46
CA PRO A 266 22.50 -23.36 -31.41
C PRO A 266 22.97 -21.89 -31.35
N VAL A 267 24.08 -21.52 -32.00
CA VAL A 267 24.54 -20.12 -32.14
C VAL A 267 25.31 -19.92 -33.45
N PHE A 268 25.14 -18.77 -34.11
CA PHE A 268 25.71 -18.44 -35.43
C PHE A 268 25.21 -19.32 -36.59
N VAL A 269 24.10 -20.02 -36.39
CA VAL A 269 23.39 -20.82 -37.38
C VAL A 269 21.89 -20.64 -37.15
N GLU A 270 21.08 -20.82 -38.18
CA GLU A 270 19.61 -20.80 -38.04
C GLU A 270 19.11 -21.86 -37.06
N GLY A 271 17.99 -21.58 -36.40
CA GLY A 271 17.34 -22.49 -35.45
C GLY A 271 17.00 -21.82 -34.11
N GLY A 272 16.97 -22.63 -33.05
CA GLY A 272 16.59 -22.20 -31.70
C GLY A 272 15.07 -22.14 -31.51
N ALA A 273 14.62 -21.53 -30.42
CA ALA A 273 13.21 -21.52 -29.99
C ALA A 273 12.21 -20.94 -31.01
N LEU A 274 12.68 -20.12 -31.96
CA LEU A 274 11.86 -19.51 -33.02
C LEU A 274 12.20 -20.02 -34.43
N ASP A 275 13.10 -21.01 -34.56
CA ASP A 275 13.52 -21.59 -35.84
C ASP A 275 13.89 -20.55 -36.91
N GLY A 276 14.68 -19.53 -36.53
CA GLY A 276 14.95 -18.34 -37.34
C GLY A 276 16.40 -17.84 -37.26
N PRO A 277 16.68 -16.59 -37.69
CA PRO A 277 18.01 -16.01 -37.61
C PRO A 277 18.54 -16.03 -36.17
N ASN A 278 19.72 -16.61 -35.99
CA ASN A 278 20.34 -16.77 -34.68
C ASN A 278 21.84 -16.40 -34.76
N LEU A 279 22.05 -15.10 -34.99
CA LEU A 279 23.36 -14.47 -35.26
C LEU A 279 24.06 -14.94 -36.55
N VAL A 280 23.33 -15.55 -37.48
CA VAL A 280 23.89 -16.10 -38.72
C VAL A 280 24.58 -15.02 -39.58
N ASP A 281 24.06 -13.79 -39.58
CA ASP A 281 24.59 -12.67 -40.37
C ASP A 281 25.82 -12.00 -39.76
N VAL A 282 26.15 -12.29 -38.49
CA VAL A 282 27.32 -11.69 -37.82
C VAL A 282 28.58 -11.95 -38.64
N ARG A 283 28.71 -13.15 -39.22
CA ARG A 283 29.84 -13.50 -40.08
C ARG A 283 29.93 -12.55 -41.28
N LEU A 284 28.84 -12.35 -42.01
CA LEU A 284 28.80 -11.52 -43.19
C LEU A 284 29.07 -10.04 -42.86
N ILE A 285 28.41 -9.52 -41.82
CA ILE A 285 28.58 -8.13 -41.36
C ILE A 285 30.03 -7.88 -40.90
N ALA A 286 30.63 -8.85 -40.19
CA ALA A 286 31.99 -8.73 -39.72
C ALA A 286 33.01 -8.83 -40.87
N LEU A 287 32.79 -9.72 -41.84
CA LEU A 287 33.67 -9.84 -43.01
C LEU A 287 33.63 -8.57 -43.87
N ASP A 288 32.44 -8.02 -44.14
CA ASP A 288 32.28 -6.76 -44.87
C ASP A 288 33.02 -5.61 -44.18
N ARG A 289 32.83 -5.48 -42.86
CA ARG A 289 33.43 -4.39 -42.09
C ARG A 289 34.96 -4.55 -41.90
N PHE A 290 35.50 -5.77 -41.86
CA PHE A 290 36.89 -5.99 -41.39
C PHE A 290 37.80 -6.76 -42.34
N ALA A 291 37.26 -7.47 -43.32
CA ALA A 291 37.99 -8.50 -44.06
C ALA A 291 37.73 -8.53 -45.58
N GLY A 292 37.34 -7.40 -46.18
CA GLY A 292 37.47 -7.25 -47.64
C GLY A 292 38.90 -7.55 -48.10
N ALA A 293 39.07 -8.20 -49.26
CA ALA A 293 40.37 -8.72 -49.70
C ALA A 293 41.51 -7.68 -49.65
N ASP A 294 41.24 -6.45 -50.11
CA ASP A 294 42.22 -5.36 -50.10
C ASP A 294 42.60 -4.93 -48.68
N ARG A 295 41.64 -4.99 -47.76
CA ARG A 295 41.80 -4.58 -46.35
C ARG A 295 42.57 -5.60 -45.53
N VAL A 296 42.41 -6.89 -45.80
CA VAL A 296 43.24 -7.94 -45.15
C VAL A 296 44.70 -7.79 -45.56
N ASP A 297 44.96 -7.47 -46.84
CA ASP A 297 46.32 -7.23 -47.32
C ASP A 297 46.93 -5.97 -46.71
N GLU A 298 46.18 -4.88 -46.63
CA GLU A 298 46.62 -3.66 -45.94
C GLU A 298 47.03 -3.95 -44.49
N LEU A 299 46.16 -4.63 -43.74
CA LEU A 299 46.44 -5.01 -42.36
C LEU A 299 47.67 -5.92 -42.23
N ALA A 300 47.88 -6.83 -43.18
CA ALA A 300 49.05 -7.69 -43.18
C ALA A 300 50.34 -6.91 -43.50
N ARG A 301 50.28 -5.98 -44.45
CA ARG A 301 51.39 -5.08 -44.79
C ARG A 301 51.78 -4.18 -43.63
N ASP A 302 50.79 -3.63 -42.93
CA ASP A 302 51.01 -2.80 -41.74
C ASP A 302 51.58 -3.64 -40.59
N ALA A 303 51.02 -4.82 -40.35
CA ALA A 303 51.52 -5.71 -39.31
C ALA A 303 52.95 -6.20 -39.56
N ALA A 304 53.35 -6.38 -40.82
CA ALA A 304 54.73 -6.73 -41.17
C ALA A 304 55.73 -5.59 -40.92
N ARG A 305 55.27 -4.33 -40.91
CA ARG A 305 56.11 -3.15 -40.62
C ARG A 305 56.13 -2.80 -39.13
N ASP A 306 54.95 -2.71 -38.54
CA ASP A 306 54.74 -2.07 -37.23
C ASP A 306 54.38 -3.09 -36.12
N GLY A 307 54.18 -4.35 -36.49
CA GLY A 307 53.73 -5.41 -35.60
C GLY A 307 52.22 -5.64 -35.65
N GLY A 308 51.81 -6.83 -35.21
CA GLY A 308 50.40 -7.23 -35.17
C GLY A 308 49.60 -6.56 -34.06
N GLY A 309 48.28 -6.76 -34.07
CA GLY A 309 47.37 -6.23 -33.07
C GLY A 309 46.05 -6.99 -33.00
N THR A 310 45.29 -6.70 -31.94
CA THR A 310 43.94 -7.25 -31.75
C THR A 310 42.95 -6.11 -31.63
N THR A 311 41.81 -6.21 -32.30
CA THR A 311 40.73 -5.23 -32.23
C THR A 311 39.42 -5.97 -31.98
N THR A 312 38.72 -5.59 -30.93
CA THR A 312 37.37 -6.08 -30.63
C THR A 312 36.33 -5.08 -31.14
N THR A 313 35.21 -5.59 -31.64
CA THR A 313 34.05 -4.78 -32.00
C THR A 313 32.76 -5.51 -31.66
N VAL A 314 31.66 -4.78 -31.49
CA VAL A 314 30.34 -5.36 -31.29
C VAL A 314 29.55 -5.26 -32.60
N VAL A 315 29.00 -6.38 -33.02
CA VAL A 315 28.16 -6.50 -34.23
C VAL A 315 26.75 -6.88 -33.79
N THR A 316 25.74 -6.18 -34.31
CA THR A 316 24.33 -6.51 -34.10
C THR A 316 23.82 -7.28 -35.32
N ALA A 317 23.20 -8.44 -35.10
CA ALA A 317 22.61 -9.25 -36.17
C ALA A 317 21.12 -8.93 -36.39
N GLU A 318 20.56 -9.48 -37.46
CA GLU A 318 19.11 -9.48 -37.69
C GLU A 318 18.38 -10.36 -36.66
N ARG A 319 17.14 -10.00 -36.34
CA ARG A 319 16.27 -10.66 -35.37
C ARG A 319 15.07 -11.29 -36.08
N PRO A 320 14.55 -12.44 -35.63
CA PRO A 320 13.27 -12.97 -36.12
C PRO A 320 12.14 -11.94 -35.95
N GLY A 321 11.24 -11.84 -36.92
CA GLY A 321 10.10 -10.90 -36.87
C GLY A 321 9.12 -11.19 -35.74
N GLU A 322 9.05 -12.45 -35.32
CA GLU A 322 8.20 -12.96 -34.24
C GLU A 322 8.82 -12.81 -32.84
N LEU A 323 10.09 -12.37 -32.75
CA LEU A 323 10.81 -12.30 -31.47
C LEU A 323 10.10 -11.39 -30.46
N GLU A 324 9.74 -10.19 -30.86
CA GLU A 324 9.15 -9.20 -29.96
C GLU A 324 7.77 -9.65 -29.43
N PRO A 325 6.80 -10.09 -30.27
CA PRO A 325 5.55 -10.68 -29.79
C PRO A 325 5.73 -11.88 -28.87
N TRP A 326 6.73 -12.73 -29.13
CA TRP A 326 7.01 -13.91 -28.33
C TRP A 326 7.58 -13.56 -26.95
N VAL A 327 8.58 -12.68 -26.91
CA VAL A 327 9.16 -12.16 -25.65
C VAL A 327 8.10 -11.42 -24.85
N TYR A 328 7.30 -10.58 -25.50
CA TYR A 328 6.19 -9.87 -24.86
C TYR A 328 5.23 -10.83 -24.15
N ALA A 329 4.77 -11.89 -24.83
CA ALA A 329 3.82 -12.84 -24.27
C ALA A 329 4.38 -13.54 -23.02
N ASP A 330 5.68 -13.89 -23.04
CA ASP A 330 6.35 -14.50 -21.90
C ASP A 330 6.47 -13.54 -20.70
N VAL A 331 6.90 -12.29 -20.92
CA VAL A 331 7.02 -11.29 -19.85
C VAL A 331 5.64 -10.87 -19.32
N ALA A 332 4.61 -10.80 -20.17
CA ALA A 332 3.23 -10.55 -19.74
C ALA A 332 2.70 -11.68 -18.84
N ALA A 333 3.03 -12.94 -19.14
CA ALA A 333 2.70 -14.06 -18.26
C ALA A 333 3.49 -14.01 -16.94
N LEU A 334 4.75 -13.58 -16.97
CA LEU A 334 5.55 -13.33 -15.78
C LEU A 334 4.96 -12.21 -14.92
N ARG A 335 4.51 -11.10 -15.54
CA ARG A 335 3.84 -9.99 -14.86
C ARG A 335 2.68 -10.50 -14.01
N GLU A 336 1.79 -11.34 -14.54
CA GLU A 336 0.67 -11.85 -13.74
C GLU A 336 1.11 -12.72 -12.55
N ARG A 337 2.21 -13.47 -12.68
CA ARG A 337 2.78 -14.20 -11.53
C ARG A 337 3.36 -13.24 -10.49
N VAL A 338 4.10 -12.22 -10.91
CA VAL A 338 4.70 -11.22 -10.01
C VAL A 338 3.63 -10.36 -9.33
N ARG A 339 2.56 -9.97 -10.02
CA ARG A 339 1.41 -9.24 -9.45
C ARG A 339 0.78 -9.98 -8.27
N ASN A 340 0.71 -11.31 -8.36
CA ASN A 340 0.13 -12.18 -7.32
C ASN A 340 1.08 -12.46 -6.14
N VAL A 341 2.31 -11.95 -6.14
CA VAL A 341 3.18 -12.03 -4.97
C VAL A 341 2.66 -11.05 -3.93
N SER A 342 2.47 -11.54 -2.70
CA SER A 342 1.97 -10.76 -1.58
C SER A 342 2.68 -11.09 -0.29
N VAL A 343 2.81 -10.11 0.60
CA VAL A 343 3.31 -10.27 1.97
C VAL A 343 2.18 -10.02 2.96
N GLN A 344 2.32 -10.61 4.15
CA GLN A 344 1.44 -10.36 5.28
C GLN A 344 2.17 -9.43 6.24
N VAL A 345 1.55 -8.30 6.56
CA VAL A 345 2.13 -7.29 7.45
C VAL A 345 1.23 -7.16 8.67
N PRO A 346 1.74 -7.23 9.91
CA PRO A 346 0.93 -7.02 11.10
C PRO A 346 0.20 -5.67 11.06
N ARG A 347 -1.07 -5.66 11.45
CA ARG A 347 -1.91 -4.45 11.47
C ARG A 347 -1.37 -3.41 12.44
N ASP A 348 -0.79 -3.89 13.54
CA ASP A 348 -0.26 -3.04 14.59
C ASP A 348 0.98 -2.31 14.06
N ASP A 349 1.92 -3.00 13.40
CA ASP A 349 3.04 -2.37 12.65
C ASP A 349 2.55 -1.37 11.59
N VAL A 350 1.50 -1.71 10.82
CA VAL A 350 0.95 -0.81 9.80
C VAL A 350 0.44 0.49 10.39
N ALA A 351 -0.12 0.43 11.60
CA ALA A 351 -0.80 1.54 12.21
C ALA A 351 0.08 2.31 13.21
N ALA A 352 1.11 1.67 13.74
CA ALA A 352 2.24 2.34 14.36
C ALA A 352 3.07 3.12 13.34
N GLY A 353 3.00 2.77 12.03
CA GLY A 353 3.90 3.34 11.03
C GLY A 353 5.24 2.62 10.99
N GLU A 354 5.35 1.41 11.53
CA GLU A 354 6.60 0.64 11.53
C GLU A 354 6.68 -0.31 10.33
N ALA A 355 5.55 -0.62 9.72
CA ALA A 355 5.48 -1.46 8.54
C ALA A 355 6.17 -0.85 7.32
N ASN A 356 7.02 -1.64 6.67
CA ASN A 356 7.55 -1.35 5.33
C ASN A 356 7.23 -2.49 4.35
N ALA A 357 5.97 -2.55 3.93
CA ALA A 357 5.49 -3.57 2.99
C ALA A 357 6.26 -3.58 1.65
N PRO A 358 6.62 -2.42 1.04
CA PRO A 358 7.44 -2.41 -0.18
C PRO A 358 8.81 -3.06 0.01
N ALA A 359 9.51 -2.81 1.14
CA ALA A 359 10.79 -3.46 1.44
C ALA A 359 10.65 -4.98 1.56
N ALA A 360 9.60 -5.45 2.26
CA ALA A 360 9.32 -6.87 2.40
C ALA A 360 9.04 -7.53 1.04
N LEU A 361 8.23 -6.89 0.18
CA LEU A 361 7.96 -7.38 -1.18
C LEU A 361 9.24 -7.44 -2.03
N ALA A 362 10.09 -6.41 -1.98
CA ALA A 362 11.36 -6.39 -2.70
C ALA A 362 12.27 -7.54 -2.24
N ALA A 363 12.36 -7.79 -0.93
CA ALA A 363 13.10 -8.91 -0.37
C ALA A 363 12.55 -10.27 -0.85
N THR A 364 11.22 -10.47 -0.82
CA THR A 364 10.58 -11.68 -1.33
C THR A 364 10.87 -11.90 -2.82
N LEU A 365 10.79 -10.85 -3.66
CA LEU A 365 11.11 -10.98 -5.09
C LEU A 365 12.58 -11.28 -5.34
N ARG A 366 13.51 -10.74 -4.54
CA ARG A 366 14.94 -11.09 -4.62
C ARG A 366 15.20 -12.55 -4.27
N GLU A 367 14.55 -13.07 -3.23
CA GLU A 367 14.63 -14.47 -2.84
C GLU A 367 14.11 -15.39 -3.96
N TRP A 368 12.98 -15.03 -4.57
CA TRP A 368 12.34 -15.80 -5.63
C TRP A 368 12.88 -15.47 -7.03
N ARG A 369 13.94 -14.63 -7.14
CA ARG A 369 14.40 -14.10 -8.43
C ARG A 369 14.81 -15.21 -9.39
N SER A 370 15.57 -16.19 -8.93
CA SER A 370 16.04 -17.29 -9.78
C SER A 370 14.89 -18.16 -10.29
N SER A 371 13.89 -18.46 -9.46
CA SER A 371 12.72 -19.26 -9.83
C SER A 371 11.74 -18.50 -10.73
N LEU A 372 11.61 -17.18 -10.55
CA LEU A 372 10.79 -16.33 -11.40
C LEU A 372 11.42 -16.12 -12.78
N ILE A 373 12.75 -15.95 -12.85
CA ILE A 373 13.47 -15.89 -14.12
C ILE A 373 13.38 -17.22 -14.85
N ASP A 374 13.50 -18.35 -14.15
CA ASP A 374 13.37 -19.70 -14.71
C ASP A 374 14.31 -19.92 -15.92
N ALA A 375 15.58 -19.58 -15.73
CA ALA A 375 16.59 -19.69 -16.78
C ALA A 375 16.99 -21.16 -16.99
N PRO A 376 16.96 -21.68 -18.23
CA PRO A 376 17.42 -23.03 -18.51
C PRO A 376 18.94 -23.16 -18.31
N GLU A 377 19.41 -24.39 -18.17
CA GLU A 377 20.86 -24.67 -18.08
C GLU A 377 21.60 -24.30 -19.38
N THR A 378 20.92 -24.40 -20.52
CA THR A 378 21.39 -23.97 -21.84
C THR A 378 20.21 -23.33 -22.58
N TYR A 379 20.42 -22.14 -23.11
CA TYR A 379 19.41 -21.44 -23.89
C TYR A 379 19.21 -22.10 -25.26
N ASP A 380 17.95 -22.25 -25.66
CA ASP A 380 17.56 -22.73 -26.99
C ASP A 380 17.70 -21.61 -28.04
N GLY A 381 18.95 -21.33 -28.41
CA GLY A 381 19.32 -20.22 -29.28
C GLY A 381 19.23 -18.84 -28.64
N VAL A 382 19.56 -17.81 -29.42
CA VAL A 382 19.63 -16.42 -28.94
C VAL A 382 18.25 -15.82 -28.70
N ALA A 383 17.20 -16.33 -29.36
CA ALA A 383 15.82 -15.96 -29.04
C ALA A 383 15.47 -16.28 -27.58
N ASP A 384 15.71 -17.51 -27.13
CA ASP A 384 15.42 -17.92 -25.76
C ASP A 384 16.26 -17.15 -24.71
N ARG A 385 17.53 -16.89 -25.05
CA ARG A 385 18.37 -15.98 -24.26
C ARG A 385 17.74 -14.59 -24.12
N ALA A 386 17.25 -14.00 -25.22
CA ALA A 386 16.59 -12.69 -25.21
C ALA A 386 15.31 -12.68 -24.35
N ARG A 387 14.50 -13.76 -24.43
CA ARG A 387 13.32 -13.95 -23.58
C ARG A 387 13.69 -13.95 -22.10
N VAL A 388 14.72 -14.71 -21.71
CA VAL A 388 15.15 -14.78 -20.31
C VAL A 388 15.80 -13.48 -19.82
N ALA A 389 16.56 -12.79 -20.68
CA ALA A 389 17.09 -11.47 -20.38
C ALA A 389 15.98 -10.44 -20.16
N ALA A 390 14.93 -10.45 -20.98
CA ALA A 390 13.75 -9.61 -20.83
C ALA A 390 13.01 -9.87 -19.50
N ARG A 391 12.86 -11.15 -19.09
CA ARG A 391 12.30 -11.50 -17.78
C ARG A 391 13.12 -10.92 -16.63
N ALA A 392 14.45 -11.06 -16.70
CA ALA A 392 15.35 -10.55 -15.69
C ALA A 392 15.27 -9.02 -15.59
N LYS A 393 15.31 -8.33 -16.74
CA LYS A 393 15.18 -6.88 -16.82
C LYS A 393 13.85 -6.38 -16.24
N TYR A 394 12.73 -7.01 -16.59
CA TYR A 394 11.43 -6.67 -16.03
C TYR A 394 11.42 -6.83 -14.50
N LEU A 395 11.92 -7.96 -13.98
CA LEU A 395 11.93 -8.21 -12.54
C LEU A 395 12.83 -7.23 -11.79
N ASP A 396 13.97 -6.85 -12.35
CA ASP A 396 14.86 -5.84 -11.77
C ASP A 396 14.18 -4.45 -11.71
N LEU A 397 13.38 -4.09 -12.72
CA LEU A 397 12.56 -2.87 -12.69
C LEU A 397 11.48 -2.93 -11.59
N VAL A 398 10.85 -4.08 -11.36
CA VAL A 398 9.87 -4.25 -10.28
C VAL A 398 10.55 -4.07 -8.91
N ILE A 399 11.70 -4.72 -8.70
CA ILE A 399 12.45 -4.65 -7.45
C ILE A 399 12.91 -3.20 -7.18
N ALA A 400 13.53 -2.54 -8.17
CA ALA A 400 13.95 -1.15 -8.04
C ALA A 400 12.77 -0.23 -7.68
N ARG A 401 11.61 -0.44 -8.30
CA ARG A 401 10.42 0.36 -8.01
C ARG A 401 9.87 0.15 -6.59
N LEU A 402 10.01 -1.07 -6.05
CA LEU A 402 9.64 -1.37 -4.67
C LEU A 402 10.64 -0.79 -3.67
N ASP A 403 11.94 -0.76 -4.01
CA ASP A 403 12.97 -0.11 -3.20
C ASP A 403 12.73 1.40 -3.10
N ASP A 404 12.49 2.09 -4.22
CA ASP A 404 12.15 3.52 -4.21
C ASP A 404 10.91 3.82 -3.33
N ARG A 405 9.94 2.88 -3.34
CA ARG A 405 8.74 2.99 -2.49
C ARG A 405 9.03 2.70 -1.03
N ALA A 406 9.96 1.80 -0.73
CA ALA A 406 10.36 1.48 0.62
C ALA A 406 11.01 2.68 1.30
N GLU A 407 11.84 3.42 0.58
CA GLU A 407 12.45 4.69 1.05
C GLU A 407 11.37 5.73 1.31
N THR A 408 10.46 5.96 0.35
CA THR A 408 9.34 6.91 0.51
C THR A 408 8.40 6.53 1.67
N ALA A 409 8.20 5.24 1.93
CA ALA A 409 7.37 4.77 3.04
C ALA A 409 8.05 5.06 4.38
N ALA A 410 9.37 4.84 4.50
CA ALA A 410 10.13 5.15 5.70
C ALA A 410 10.07 6.65 6.05
N ASP A 411 10.33 7.55 5.09
CA ASP A 411 10.28 9.00 5.31
C ASP A 411 8.89 9.47 5.82
N ARG A 412 7.82 8.82 5.37
CA ARG A 412 6.44 9.15 5.76
C ARG A 412 6.03 8.56 7.09
N ASN A 413 6.54 7.38 7.40
CA ASN A 413 6.36 6.75 8.70
C ASN A 413 6.99 7.63 9.79
N ASP A 414 8.18 8.17 9.54
CA ASP A 414 8.83 9.14 10.45
C ASP A 414 7.96 10.39 10.65
N ALA A 415 7.44 10.98 9.55
CA ALA A 415 6.54 12.14 9.64
C ALA A 415 5.20 11.82 10.35
N TYR A 416 4.70 10.58 10.24
CA TYR A 416 3.51 10.11 10.94
C TYR A 416 3.76 10.01 12.45
N HIS A 417 4.90 9.46 12.87
CA HIS A 417 5.31 9.44 14.28
C HIS A 417 5.42 10.86 14.87
N ASP A 418 6.02 11.79 14.11
CA ASP A 418 6.13 13.19 14.54
C ASP A 418 4.75 13.83 14.76
N ALA A 419 3.80 13.60 13.84
CA ALA A 419 2.43 14.12 13.94
C ALA A 419 1.62 13.51 15.09
N LEU A 420 1.80 12.21 15.38
CA LEU A 420 1.17 11.57 16.53
C LEU A 420 1.73 12.11 17.86
N THR A 421 3.03 12.38 17.91
CA THR A 421 3.68 12.99 19.08
C THR A 421 3.15 14.40 19.35
N GLU A 422 2.91 15.18 18.29
CA GLU A 422 2.37 16.55 18.39
C GLU A 422 0.90 16.60 18.84
N ALA A 423 0.13 15.53 18.57
CA ALA A 423 -1.30 15.44 18.89
C ALA A 423 -1.62 15.08 20.37
N ASP A 424 -0.60 14.84 21.20
CA ASP A 424 -0.71 14.38 22.61
C ASP A 424 -1.66 13.18 22.78
N VAL A 425 -1.72 12.29 21.78
CA VAL A 425 -2.49 11.05 21.85
C VAL A 425 -1.74 10.10 22.78
N PRO A 426 -2.26 9.78 23.99
CA PRO A 426 -1.51 8.97 24.93
C PRO A 426 -1.58 7.49 24.55
N LEU A 427 -0.48 6.74 24.72
CA LEU A 427 -0.33 5.29 24.46
C LEU A 427 -0.13 4.88 22.98
N THR A 428 0.03 5.81 22.03
CA THR A 428 0.33 5.47 20.62
C THR A 428 1.68 4.77 20.45
N ASP A 429 2.69 5.13 21.24
CA ASP A 429 4.01 4.47 21.22
C ASP A 429 4.01 3.08 21.89
N ARG A 430 2.84 2.63 22.36
CA ARG A 430 2.63 1.37 23.10
C ARG A 430 1.45 0.59 22.56
N LEU A 431 1.06 0.83 21.30
CA LEU A 431 -0.11 0.21 20.67
C LEU A 431 -0.06 -1.32 20.70
N ASP A 432 1.10 -1.90 20.41
CA ASP A 432 1.31 -3.36 20.47
C ASP A 432 0.98 -3.91 21.85
N GLU A 433 1.44 -3.23 22.90
CA GLU A 433 1.18 -3.66 24.28
C GLU A 433 -0.29 -3.50 24.67
N VAL A 434 -0.97 -2.47 24.14
CA VAL A 434 -2.40 -2.26 24.39
C VAL A 434 -3.23 -3.34 23.68
N SER A 435 -2.83 -3.74 22.47
CA SER A 435 -3.41 -4.83 21.68
C SER A 435 -3.19 -6.21 22.36
N ASP A 436 -1.96 -6.47 22.83
CA ASP A 436 -1.61 -7.69 23.56
C ASP A 436 -2.33 -7.77 24.91
N ALA A 437 -2.33 -6.68 25.68
CA ALA A 437 -3.02 -6.62 26.97
C ALA A 437 -4.54 -6.83 26.82
N ALA A 438 -5.14 -6.39 25.72
CA ALA A 438 -6.53 -6.66 25.41
C ALA A 438 -6.77 -8.17 25.19
N THR A 439 -5.86 -8.84 24.48
CA THR A 439 -5.97 -10.26 24.11
C THR A 439 -5.71 -11.22 25.27
N GLU A 440 -4.90 -10.81 26.25
CA GLU A 440 -4.58 -11.57 27.48
C GLU A 440 -5.72 -11.69 28.51
N THR A 441 -6.97 -11.35 28.17
CA THR A 441 -8.09 -11.38 29.12
C THR A 441 -8.58 -12.81 29.43
N LEU A 442 -7.76 -13.58 30.15
CA LEU A 442 -8.16 -14.72 30.95
C LEU A 442 -8.62 -14.22 32.32
N ALA A 443 -9.88 -14.49 32.66
CA ALA A 443 -10.43 -14.10 33.95
C ALA A 443 -9.72 -14.88 35.07
N PRO A 444 -9.27 -14.23 36.15
CA PRO A 444 -9.07 -14.95 37.41
C PRO A 444 -10.42 -15.45 37.91
N ASP A 445 -10.44 -16.66 38.48
CA ASP A 445 -11.61 -17.20 39.16
C ASP A 445 -12.14 -16.18 40.19
N PRO A 446 -13.46 -16.08 40.40
CA PRO A 446 -14.02 -15.27 41.48
C PRO A 446 -13.27 -15.55 42.77
N ARG A 447 -12.79 -14.51 43.46
CA ARG A 447 -12.10 -14.75 44.73
C ARG A 447 -13.09 -15.38 45.70
N PRO A 448 -12.84 -16.58 46.23
CA PRO A 448 -13.70 -17.14 47.25
C PRO A 448 -13.61 -16.25 48.50
N ILE A 449 -14.76 -15.73 48.94
CA ILE A 449 -14.87 -14.84 50.10
C ILE A 449 -14.82 -15.64 51.42
N GLY A 450 -14.83 -16.98 51.32
CA GLY A 450 -14.80 -17.93 52.42
C GLY A 450 -16.19 -18.46 52.78
N ASP A 451 -16.21 -19.53 53.58
CA ASP A 451 -17.45 -20.08 54.15
C ASP A 451 -17.82 -19.34 55.44
N GLY A 452 -19.07 -18.91 55.55
CA GLY A 452 -19.65 -18.38 56.77
C GLY A 452 -20.14 -19.50 57.68
N LEU A 453 -20.63 -19.13 58.87
CA LEU A 453 -21.17 -20.07 59.87
C LEU A 453 -22.34 -20.93 59.35
N ALA A 454 -22.95 -20.56 58.22
CA ALA A 454 -24.09 -21.23 57.61
C ALA A 454 -23.85 -21.61 56.13
N GLY A 455 -22.59 -21.73 55.70
CA GLY A 455 -22.20 -22.03 54.31
C GLY A 455 -21.67 -20.82 53.55
N GLU A 456 -21.57 -20.94 52.22
CA GLU A 456 -20.97 -19.93 51.33
C GLU A 456 -21.57 -18.53 51.55
N VAL A 457 -20.72 -17.55 51.88
CA VAL A 457 -21.16 -16.15 51.99
C VAL A 457 -21.27 -15.57 50.59
N VAL A 458 -22.49 -15.25 50.18
CA VAL A 458 -22.69 -14.63 48.87
C VAL A 458 -22.90 -13.13 48.96
N LEU A 459 -22.01 -12.40 48.30
CA LEU A 459 -22.11 -10.96 48.13
C LEU A 459 -22.98 -10.64 46.91
N THR A 460 -23.94 -9.74 47.10
CA THR A 460 -24.83 -9.26 46.05
C THR A 460 -24.69 -7.75 45.91
N PRO A 461 -24.03 -7.26 44.85
CA PRO A 461 -24.00 -5.84 44.54
C PRO A 461 -25.40 -5.29 44.23
N ASP A 462 -25.66 -4.08 44.73
CA ASP A 462 -26.87 -3.26 44.53
C ASP A 462 -26.42 -1.81 44.25
N ALA A 463 -26.26 -1.49 42.98
CA ALA A 463 -25.77 -0.20 42.49
C ALA A 463 -26.93 0.68 42.01
N GLU A 464 -26.86 1.99 42.28
CA GLU A 464 -27.92 2.93 41.92
C GLU A 464 -27.35 4.20 41.23
N PRO A 465 -27.61 4.39 39.93
CA PRO A 465 -28.27 3.44 39.03
C PRO A 465 -27.37 2.22 38.74
N GLY A 466 -27.97 1.05 38.55
CA GLY A 466 -27.23 -0.16 38.19
C GLY A 466 -26.57 -0.09 36.82
N TYR A 467 -27.12 0.74 35.92
CA TYR A 467 -26.56 1.05 34.61
C TYR A 467 -26.18 2.54 34.55
N LEU A 468 -24.90 2.81 34.29
CA LEU A 468 -24.33 4.14 34.23
C LEU A 468 -24.55 4.72 32.83
N THR A 469 -25.57 5.58 32.68
CA THR A 469 -25.87 6.20 31.39
C THR A 469 -25.12 7.51 31.16
N LEU A 470 -24.83 7.84 29.90
CA LEU A 470 -24.29 9.16 29.50
C LEU A 470 -25.35 10.28 29.58
N THR A 471 -26.63 9.90 29.63
CA THR A 471 -27.75 10.85 29.73
C THR A 471 -27.96 11.33 31.17
N ALA A 472 -28.46 12.55 31.33
CA ALA A 472 -28.80 13.08 32.66
C ALA A 472 -29.93 12.24 33.29
N VAL A 473 -29.74 11.79 34.52
CA VAL A 473 -30.77 11.11 35.31
C VAL A 473 -31.27 12.09 36.38
N PRO A 474 -32.59 12.35 36.48
CA PRO A 474 -33.14 13.18 37.54
C PRO A 474 -32.78 12.62 38.92
N SER A 475 -32.32 13.47 39.83
CA SER A 475 -31.85 13.04 41.16
C SER A 475 -32.94 12.38 42.00
N GLU A 476 -34.21 12.73 41.77
CA GLU A 476 -35.37 12.08 42.41
C GLU A 476 -35.46 10.57 42.12
N ARG A 477 -34.87 10.11 41.00
CA ARG A 477 -34.84 8.71 40.59
C ARG A 477 -33.59 7.97 41.04
N VAL A 478 -32.69 8.64 41.76
CA VAL A 478 -31.36 8.11 42.11
C VAL A 478 -31.07 8.40 43.58
N ARG A 479 -31.14 7.37 44.43
CA ARG A 479 -30.71 7.53 45.82
C ARG A 479 -29.22 7.85 45.89
N GLY A 480 -28.86 8.78 46.78
CA GLY A 480 -27.48 9.21 46.93
C GLY A 480 -26.98 10.22 45.89
N ALA A 481 -27.87 10.77 45.04
CA ALA A 481 -27.54 11.82 44.07
C ALA A 481 -27.10 13.16 44.69
N GLY A 482 -27.33 13.38 45.99
CA GLY A 482 -27.02 14.64 46.66
C GLY A 482 -28.10 15.70 46.40
N SER A 483 -27.71 16.98 46.36
CA SER A 483 -28.63 18.13 46.20
C SER A 483 -28.73 18.66 44.76
N ALA A 484 -28.14 17.99 43.77
CA ALA A 484 -28.24 18.38 42.37
C ALA A 484 -29.62 18.01 41.78
N ASP A 485 -30.09 18.72 40.77
CA ASP A 485 -31.37 18.41 40.09
C ASP A 485 -31.27 17.16 39.20
N SER A 486 -30.10 16.92 38.61
CA SER A 486 -29.79 15.74 37.82
C SER A 486 -28.33 15.31 37.99
N VAL A 487 -28.06 14.03 37.75
CA VAL A 487 -26.72 13.44 37.78
C VAL A 487 -26.36 12.81 36.44
N HIS A 488 -25.08 12.81 36.08
CA HIS A 488 -24.54 12.09 34.92
C HIS A 488 -23.70 10.92 35.43
N PRO A 489 -24.26 9.71 35.62
CA PRO A 489 -23.52 8.58 36.20
C PRO A 489 -22.28 8.17 35.37
N LEU A 490 -22.29 8.49 34.08
CA LEU A 490 -21.17 8.31 33.17
C LEU A 490 -20.93 9.57 32.32
N ALA A 491 -19.67 9.88 32.08
CA ALA A 491 -19.20 10.83 31.09
C ALA A 491 -18.14 10.15 30.21
N ALA A 492 -18.25 10.35 28.91
CA ALA A 492 -17.30 9.86 27.93
C ALA A 492 -16.90 10.96 26.94
N ARG A 493 -15.66 10.85 26.46
CA ARG A 493 -15.11 11.56 25.32
C ARG A 493 -14.50 10.54 24.38
N ASN A 494 -14.90 10.59 23.12
CA ASN A 494 -14.37 9.75 22.06
C ASN A 494 -13.83 10.66 20.95
N THR A 495 -12.50 10.69 20.81
CA THR A 495 -11.81 11.48 19.79
C THR A 495 -11.34 10.57 18.67
N ASN A 496 -11.89 10.73 17.47
CA ASN A 496 -11.40 10.09 16.25
C ASN A 496 -10.31 10.96 15.63
N VAL A 497 -9.12 10.38 15.40
CA VAL A 497 -7.94 11.10 14.89
C VAL A 497 -8.05 11.36 13.38
N PHE A 498 -8.51 10.39 12.58
CA PHE A 498 -8.55 10.48 11.12
C PHE A 498 -9.98 10.45 10.58
N THR A 499 -10.73 11.49 10.87
CA THR A 499 -12.13 11.67 10.44
C THR A 499 -12.23 12.42 9.12
N VAL A 500 -13.40 12.38 8.49
CA VAL A 500 -13.70 13.23 7.34
C VAL A 500 -13.56 14.70 7.76
N PRO A 501 -12.87 15.56 6.98
CA PRO A 501 -12.67 16.97 7.32
C PRO A 501 -14.03 17.64 7.58
N GLY A 502 -14.21 18.20 8.78
CA GLY A 502 -15.51 18.73 9.15
C GLY A 502 -15.77 19.26 10.55
N ASP A 503 -14.84 19.24 11.52
CA ASP A 503 -14.95 20.04 12.76
C ASP A 503 -13.59 20.10 13.54
N ASP A 504 -13.47 21.14 14.37
CA ASP A 504 -12.30 21.89 14.89
C ASP A 504 -11.14 21.15 15.61
N VAL A 505 -10.95 19.84 15.46
CA VAL A 505 -9.81 19.12 16.07
C VAL A 505 -8.93 18.38 15.05
N ALA A 506 -9.37 18.27 13.79
CA ALA A 506 -8.53 17.71 12.72
C ALA A 506 -7.45 18.70 12.22
N ASP A 507 -7.58 19.99 12.52
CA ASP A 507 -6.73 21.04 11.92
C ASP A 507 -5.26 20.96 12.39
N SER A 508 -4.95 20.46 13.59
CA SER A 508 -3.55 20.42 14.08
C SER A 508 -2.73 19.24 13.53
N VAL A 509 -3.35 18.09 13.27
CA VAL A 509 -2.65 16.87 12.78
C VAL A 509 -2.57 16.85 11.25
N THR A 510 -3.49 17.53 10.57
CA THR A 510 -3.59 17.51 9.11
C THR A 510 -2.76 18.59 8.42
N ASP A 511 -2.56 19.76 9.07
CA ASP A 511 -1.79 20.89 8.51
C ASP A 511 -0.28 20.62 8.41
N THR A 512 0.27 19.69 9.21
CA THR A 512 1.70 19.32 9.17
C THR A 512 2.01 18.30 8.05
N VAL A 513 1.01 17.56 7.55
CA VAL A 513 1.18 16.42 6.64
C VAL A 513 0.65 16.69 5.21
N LEU A 514 -0.20 17.70 5.00
CA LEU A 514 -0.83 17.98 3.69
C LEU A 514 -0.67 19.46 3.25
N PRO A 515 -0.54 19.73 1.93
CA PRO A 515 -0.25 21.07 1.41
C PRO A 515 -1.38 22.09 1.63
N GLU A 516 -1.00 23.37 1.73
CA GLU A 516 -1.78 24.59 2.04
C GLU A 516 -3.07 24.86 1.21
N ARG A 517 -3.41 24.00 0.24
CA ARG A 517 -4.65 24.05 -0.54
C ARG A 517 -5.50 22.80 -0.26
N ARG A 518 -6.43 22.94 0.68
CA ARG A 518 -7.42 21.92 1.02
C ARG A 518 -8.26 21.52 -0.18
N THR A 519 -7.96 20.36 -0.77
CA THR A 519 -8.68 19.78 -1.91
C THR A 519 -9.16 18.38 -1.57
N ALA A 520 -10.40 18.06 -1.95
CA ALA A 520 -10.97 16.73 -1.84
C ALA A 520 -10.57 15.88 -3.06
N THR A 521 -10.26 14.60 -2.85
CA THR A 521 -9.98 13.70 -3.97
C THR A 521 -11.20 13.56 -4.89
N LEU A 522 -10.98 13.34 -6.19
CA LEU A 522 -12.05 13.09 -7.17
C LEU A 522 -12.97 11.94 -6.72
N ARG A 523 -12.41 10.95 -6.04
CA ARG A 523 -13.14 9.82 -5.49
C ARG A 523 -14.13 10.26 -4.42
N THR A 524 -13.66 11.03 -3.44
CA THR A 524 -14.49 11.56 -2.35
C THR A 524 -15.61 12.44 -2.89
N ALA A 525 -15.29 13.37 -3.79
CA ALA A 525 -16.27 14.23 -4.44
C ALA A 525 -17.32 13.43 -5.23
N GLY A 526 -16.89 12.42 -6.00
CA GLY A 526 -17.78 11.53 -6.73
C GLY A 526 -18.74 10.74 -5.83
N LEU A 527 -18.25 10.26 -4.67
CA LEU A 527 -19.06 9.56 -3.68
C LEU A 527 -20.07 10.47 -2.99
N SER A 528 -19.65 11.69 -2.64
CA SER A 528 -20.54 12.73 -2.09
C SER A 528 -21.64 13.10 -3.08
N LEU A 529 -21.31 13.23 -4.38
CA LEU A 529 -22.28 13.50 -5.43
C LEU A 529 -23.29 12.35 -5.60
N VAL A 530 -22.82 11.09 -5.55
CA VAL A 530 -23.69 9.91 -5.58
C VAL A 530 -24.66 9.90 -4.39
N ARG A 531 -24.21 10.28 -3.20
CA ARG A 531 -25.06 10.37 -1.99
C ARG A 531 -26.09 11.48 -2.11
N ALA A 532 -25.67 12.69 -2.46
CA ALA A 532 -26.57 13.84 -2.63
C ALA A 532 -27.68 13.55 -3.64
N ASN A 533 -27.36 12.92 -4.78
CA ASN A 533 -28.35 12.49 -5.78
C ASN A 533 -29.38 11.49 -5.21
N ARG A 534 -28.96 10.56 -4.35
CA ARG A 534 -29.88 9.60 -3.70
C ARG A 534 -30.79 10.30 -2.70
N THR A 535 -30.24 11.18 -1.86
CA THR A 535 -31.03 11.92 -0.88
C THR A 535 -32.08 12.79 -1.57
N LEU A 536 -31.70 13.49 -2.64
CA LEU A 536 -32.61 14.31 -3.45
C LEU A 536 -33.65 13.52 -4.25
N ALA A 537 -33.37 12.27 -4.59
CA ALA A 537 -34.36 11.40 -5.23
C ALA A 537 -35.49 11.01 -4.27
N ALA A 538 -35.27 11.18 -2.97
CA ALA A 538 -36.17 10.69 -1.95
C ALA A 538 -36.79 11.82 -1.10
N GLU A 539 -36.08 12.93 -0.87
CA GLU A 539 -36.61 14.16 -0.29
C GLU A 539 -36.09 15.38 -1.06
N ASP A 540 -37.00 16.28 -1.42
CA ASP A 540 -36.65 17.42 -2.24
C ASP A 540 -36.21 18.62 -1.38
N ASP A 541 -34.91 18.93 -1.38
CA ASP A 541 -34.35 20.06 -0.63
C ASP A 541 -33.58 21.02 -1.55
N ARG A 542 -33.93 22.31 -1.49
CA ARG A 542 -33.33 23.35 -2.35
C ARG A 542 -31.84 23.56 -2.05
N THR A 543 -31.46 23.57 -0.78
CA THR A 543 -30.07 23.82 -0.38
C THR A 543 -29.16 22.67 -0.82
N LEU A 544 -29.61 21.44 -0.64
CA LEU A 544 -28.91 20.25 -1.09
C LEU A 544 -28.83 20.21 -2.62
N ARG A 545 -29.89 20.59 -3.35
CA ARG A 545 -29.83 20.73 -4.82
C ARG A 545 -28.75 21.70 -5.26
N ASP A 546 -28.73 22.90 -4.68
CA ASP A 546 -27.76 23.93 -5.04
C ASP A 546 -26.32 23.48 -4.77
N GLN A 547 -26.06 22.83 -3.62
CA GLN A 547 -24.73 22.31 -3.30
C GLN A 547 -24.35 21.12 -4.19
N ARG A 548 -25.29 20.21 -4.44
CA ARG A 548 -25.10 19.07 -5.35
C ARG A 548 -24.74 19.55 -6.75
N ASP A 549 -25.42 20.56 -7.28
CA ASP A 549 -25.18 21.09 -8.63
C ASP A 549 -23.79 21.74 -8.74
N ARG A 550 -23.35 22.47 -7.70
CA ARG A 550 -21.97 22.98 -7.62
C ARG A 550 -20.95 21.85 -7.61
N LEU A 551 -21.15 20.84 -6.75
CA LEU A 551 -20.27 19.67 -6.70
C LEU A 551 -20.25 18.90 -8.02
N ALA A 552 -21.40 18.77 -8.69
CA ALA A 552 -21.48 18.15 -10.01
C ALA A 552 -20.66 18.90 -11.04
N SER A 553 -20.68 20.24 -11.04
CA SER A 553 -19.87 21.06 -11.96
C SER A 553 -18.36 20.86 -11.75
N GLU A 554 -17.91 20.82 -10.49
CA GLU A 554 -16.50 20.59 -10.17
C GLU A 554 -16.07 19.16 -10.56
N VAL A 555 -16.88 18.15 -10.21
CA VAL A 555 -16.61 16.76 -10.59
C VAL A 555 -16.60 16.60 -12.11
N ASP A 556 -17.49 17.27 -12.85
CA ASP A 556 -17.51 17.21 -14.32
C ASP A 556 -16.21 17.74 -14.91
N THR A 557 -15.76 18.90 -14.41
CA THR A 557 -14.47 19.51 -14.80
C THR A 557 -13.30 18.57 -14.53
N SER A 558 -13.23 17.98 -13.33
CA SER A 558 -12.20 17.02 -12.96
C SER A 558 -12.23 15.75 -13.84
N THR A 559 -13.42 15.18 -14.08
CA THR A 559 -13.54 13.99 -14.95
C THR A 559 -13.22 14.30 -16.42
N ALA A 560 -13.47 15.53 -16.89
CA ALA A 560 -13.11 15.96 -18.23
C ALA A 560 -11.60 15.94 -18.48
N VAL A 561 -10.78 16.25 -17.46
CA VAL A 561 -9.31 16.12 -17.55
C VAL A 561 -8.90 14.66 -17.78
N VAL A 562 -9.49 13.72 -17.03
CA VAL A 562 -9.24 12.28 -17.18
C VAL A 562 -9.71 11.79 -18.56
N ARG A 563 -10.89 12.24 -19.03
CA ARG A 563 -11.41 11.92 -20.39
C ARG A 563 -10.51 12.50 -21.49
N GLY A 564 -9.99 13.70 -21.30
CA GLY A 564 -9.02 14.33 -22.21
C GLY A 564 -7.74 13.50 -22.31
N ARG A 565 -7.22 13.02 -21.17
CA ARG A 565 -6.07 12.12 -21.14
C ARG A 565 -6.38 10.80 -21.86
N ALA A 566 -7.53 10.19 -21.62
CA ALA A 566 -7.95 8.97 -22.32
C ALA A 566 -8.02 9.18 -23.84
N THR A 567 -8.57 10.32 -24.27
CA THR A 567 -8.67 10.70 -25.70
C THR A 567 -7.29 10.84 -26.35
N PHE A 568 -6.34 11.46 -25.64
CA PHE A 568 -4.97 11.60 -26.09
C PHE A 568 -4.30 10.23 -26.25
N LEU A 569 -4.43 9.35 -25.26
CA LEU A 569 -3.80 8.02 -25.26
C LEU A 569 -4.37 7.10 -26.35
N LEU A 570 -5.68 7.15 -26.58
CA LEU A 570 -6.29 6.46 -27.72
C LEU A 570 -5.77 7.00 -29.06
N ALA A 571 -5.47 8.31 -29.15
CA ALA A 571 -4.89 8.90 -30.35
C ALA A 571 -3.45 8.42 -30.56
N ASP A 572 -2.66 8.45 -29.48
CA ASP A 572 -1.24 8.08 -29.50
C ASP A 572 -1.04 6.61 -29.88
N ARG A 573 -1.86 5.71 -29.33
CA ARG A 573 -1.64 4.26 -29.47
C ARG A 573 -2.51 3.56 -30.48
N ALA A 574 -3.72 4.05 -30.74
CA ALA A 574 -4.57 3.48 -31.78
C ALA A 574 -4.59 4.33 -33.07
N GLY A 575 -4.02 5.55 -33.04
CA GLY A 575 -3.66 6.34 -34.21
C GLY A 575 -4.74 6.37 -35.30
N ASP A 576 -4.30 6.08 -36.52
CA ASP A 576 -5.12 6.04 -37.74
C ASP A 576 -6.24 4.98 -37.71
N ARG A 577 -6.18 4.02 -36.77
CA ARG A 577 -7.23 2.99 -36.60
C ARG A 577 -8.45 3.53 -35.86
N LEU A 578 -8.33 4.63 -35.12
CA LEU A 578 -9.45 5.31 -34.45
C LEU A 578 -9.56 6.77 -34.86
N THR A 579 -10.61 7.09 -35.62
CA THR A 579 -10.92 8.50 -35.91
C THR A 579 -11.27 9.28 -34.64
N ALA A 580 -11.28 10.60 -34.73
CA ALA A 580 -11.77 11.45 -33.62
C ALA A 580 -13.23 11.14 -33.23
N ARG A 581 -14.03 10.60 -34.16
CA ARG A 581 -15.40 10.15 -33.89
C ARG A 581 -15.40 8.83 -33.13
N ASP A 582 -14.53 7.88 -33.52
CA ASP A 582 -14.44 6.59 -32.86
C ASP A 582 -13.93 6.73 -31.42
N ARG A 583 -12.93 7.58 -31.19
CA ARG A 583 -12.43 7.88 -29.84
C ARG A 583 -13.52 8.43 -28.92
N ARG A 584 -14.39 9.30 -29.44
CA ARG A 584 -15.58 9.77 -28.70
C ARG A 584 -16.55 8.63 -28.41
N ALA A 585 -16.85 7.80 -29.42
CA ALA A 585 -17.73 6.65 -29.25
C ALA A 585 -17.20 5.61 -28.24
N VAL A 586 -15.87 5.45 -28.14
CA VAL A 586 -15.22 4.62 -27.10
C VAL A 586 -15.51 5.18 -25.71
N LEU A 587 -15.29 6.48 -25.50
CA LEU A 587 -15.54 7.11 -24.20
C LEU A 587 -17.02 7.10 -23.84
N ASP A 588 -17.91 7.36 -24.81
CA ASP A 588 -19.36 7.32 -24.59
C ASP A 588 -19.84 5.91 -24.21
N ALA A 589 -19.27 4.87 -24.83
CA ALA A 589 -19.55 3.48 -24.47
C ALA A 589 -19.02 3.11 -23.08
N ALA A 590 -17.83 3.59 -22.70
CA ALA A 590 -17.29 3.42 -21.36
C ALA A 590 -18.16 4.15 -20.31
N ASP A 591 -18.56 5.39 -20.60
CA ASP A 591 -19.45 6.22 -19.78
C ASP A 591 -20.83 5.59 -19.57
N ALA A 592 -21.34 4.87 -20.56
CA ALA A 592 -22.63 4.17 -20.47
C ALA A 592 -22.60 3.01 -19.45
N ARG A 593 -21.43 2.43 -19.15
CA ARG A 593 -21.29 1.38 -18.12
C ARG A 593 -21.40 1.94 -16.70
N PHE A 594 -21.12 3.22 -16.52
CA PHE A 594 -21.11 3.89 -15.22
C PHE A 594 -22.17 5.00 -15.21
N ALA A 595 -23.39 4.64 -14.84
CA ALA A 595 -24.52 5.56 -14.83
C ALA A 595 -24.36 6.63 -13.74
N GLY A 596 -24.23 7.90 -14.17
CA GLY A 596 -24.12 9.07 -13.30
C GLY A 596 -22.68 9.55 -13.10
N LEU A 597 -22.50 10.87 -13.08
CA LEU A 597 -21.20 11.53 -13.03
C LEU A 597 -20.36 11.10 -11.81
N GLY A 598 -20.96 11.02 -10.63
CA GLY A 598 -20.23 10.59 -9.43
C GLY A 598 -19.78 9.11 -9.48
N VAL A 599 -20.53 8.23 -10.16
CA VAL A 599 -20.13 6.82 -10.37
C VAL A 599 -18.95 6.75 -11.34
N ARG A 600 -18.95 7.58 -12.39
CA ARG A 600 -17.83 7.70 -13.34
C ARG A 600 -16.57 8.20 -12.66
N ALA A 601 -16.68 9.24 -11.82
CA ALA A 601 -15.56 9.76 -11.03
C ALA A 601 -14.92 8.66 -10.17
N VAL A 602 -15.74 7.85 -9.48
CA VAL A 602 -15.24 6.70 -8.71
C VAL A 602 -14.58 5.66 -9.62
N ALA A 603 -15.19 5.34 -10.77
CA ALA A 603 -14.64 4.40 -11.73
C ALA A 603 -13.29 4.84 -12.32
N MET A 604 -13.09 6.14 -12.51
CA MET A 604 -11.81 6.72 -12.96
C MET A 604 -10.71 6.54 -11.92
N THR A 605 -11.05 6.67 -10.64
CA THR A 605 -10.07 6.55 -9.54
C THR A 605 -9.72 5.12 -9.16
N ASN A 606 -10.58 4.13 -9.44
CA ASN A 606 -10.34 2.73 -9.13
C ASN A 606 -9.86 1.89 -10.34
N GLY A 607 -9.59 2.54 -11.48
CA GLY A 607 -9.10 1.90 -12.71
C GLY A 607 -10.16 1.17 -13.55
N SER A 608 -11.39 0.99 -13.06
CA SER A 608 -12.45 0.29 -13.82
C SER A 608 -12.87 1.07 -15.09
N TYR A 609 -12.81 2.40 -15.06
CA TYR A 609 -13.03 3.23 -16.25
C TYR A 609 -11.93 3.00 -17.30
N ALA A 610 -10.66 2.91 -16.89
CA ALA A 610 -9.56 2.63 -17.79
C ALA A 610 -9.71 1.26 -18.48
N GLY A 611 -10.13 0.24 -17.73
CA GLY A 611 -10.45 -1.08 -18.29
C GLY A 611 -11.59 -1.06 -19.31
N ALA A 612 -12.65 -0.28 -19.03
CA ALA A 612 -13.74 -0.09 -19.99
C ALA A 612 -13.28 0.60 -21.27
N VAL A 613 -12.51 1.69 -21.16
CA VAL A 613 -11.95 2.42 -22.31
C VAL A 613 -11.02 1.52 -23.13
N ALA A 614 -10.15 0.74 -22.48
CA ALA A 614 -9.24 -0.19 -23.16
C ALA A 614 -9.99 -1.26 -23.94
N GLN A 615 -11.01 -1.87 -23.34
CA GLN A 615 -11.83 -2.90 -24.00
C GLN A 615 -12.58 -2.33 -25.22
N GLU A 616 -13.24 -1.19 -25.04
CA GLU A 616 -14.02 -0.53 -26.10
C GLU A 616 -13.13 0.01 -27.23
N GLY A 617 -11.93 0.51 -26.89
CA GLY A 617 -10.93 0.99 -27.85
C GLY A 617 -10.31 -0.15 -28.65
N ALA A 618 -9.87 -1.21 -27.97
CA ALA A 618 -9.25 -2.35 -28.62
C ALA A 618 -10.21 -3.10 -29.56
N ALA A 619 -11.49 -3.19 -29.19
CA ALA A 619 -12.51 -3.80 -30.04
C ALA A 619 -12.77 -3.00 -31.33
N ARG A 620 -12.76 -1.66 -31.25
CA ARG A 620 -12.99 -0.79 -32.43
C ARG A 620 -11.77 -0.66 -33.33
N ALA A 621 -10.58 -0.71 -32.76
CA ALA A 621 -9.32 -0.59 -33.51
C ALA A 621 -8.79 -1.93 -34.04
N ASP A 622 -9.50 -3.04 -33.79
CA ASP A 622 -9.09 -4.41 -34.14
C ASP A 622 -7.65 -4.73 -33.69
N LEU A 623 -7.33 -4.37 -32.44
CA LEU A 623 -5.99 -4.54 -31.89
C LEU A 623 -5.70 -6.02 -31.63
N SER A 624 -4.46 -6.43 -31.92
CA SER A 624 -3.92 -7.73 -31.53
C SER A 624 -3.99 -7.94 -30.00
N PRO A 625 -3.91 -9.18 -29.51
CA PRO A 625 -3.89 -9.44 -28.06
C PRO A 625 -2.80 -8.67 -27.30
N MET A 626 -1.61 -8.54 -27.90
CA MET A 626 -0.49 -7.76 -27.37
C MET A 626 -0.82 -6.26 -27.30
N GLU A 627 -1.27 -5.67 -28.41
CA GLU A 627 -1.62 -4.24 -28.45
C GLU A 627 -2.77 -3.91 -27.49
N ARG A 628 -3.74 -4.83 -27.33
CA ARG A 628 -4.85 -4.69 -26.39
C ARG A 628 -4.39 -4.67 -24.94
N ASP A 629 -3.53 -5.61 -24.55
CA ASP A 629 -3.00 -5.67 -23.18
C ASP A 629 -2.11 -4.44 -22.89
N TRP A 630 -1.24 -4.06 -23.84
CA TRP A 630 -0.43 -2.85 -23.71
C TRP A 630 -1.29 -1.58 -23.56
N LEU A 631 -2.33 -1.42 -24.39
CA LEU A 631 -3.28 -0.31 -24.26
C LEU A 631 -3.97 -0.32 -22.88
N GLY A 632 -4.34 -1.51 -22.39
CA GLY A 632 -4.95 -1.68 -21.07
C GLY A 632 -4.05 -1.24 -19.92
N VAL A 633 -2.79 -1.69 -19.91
CA VAL A 633 -1.79 -1.30 -18.90
C VAL A 633 -1.54 0.21 -18.94
N HIS A 634 -1.29 0.74 -20.14
CA HIS A 634 -0.95 2.15 -20.31
C HIS A 634 -2.11 3.09 -19.90
N LEU A 635 -3.35 2.76 -20.28
CA LEU A 635 -4.54 3.49 -19.83
C LEU A 635 -4.73 3.41 -18.32
N ARG A 636 -4.53 2.25 -17.70
CA ARG A 636 -4.71 2.08 -16.25
C ARG A 636 -3.75 2.97 -15.45
N ILE A 637 -2.48 3.00 -15.85
CA ILE A 637 -1.45 3.82 -15.20
C ILE A 637 -1.72 5.30 -15.45
N ALA A 638 -1.88 5.69 -16.71
CA ALA A 638 -1.98 7.10 -17.06
C ALA A 638 -3.28 7.75 -16.59
N LEU A 639 -4.40 7.02 -16.59
CA LEU A 639 -5.66 7.53 -16.04
C LEU A 639 -5.68 7.49 -14.50
N GLY A 640 -5.05 6.51 -13.87
CA GLY A 640 -4.89 6.50 -12.41
C GLY A 640 -4.03 7.67 -11.90
N SER A 641 -2.94 7.96 -12.60
CA SER A 641 -2.10 9.14 -12.35
C SER A 641 -2.89 10.44 -12.60
N ALA A 642 -3.58 10.56 -13.73
CA ALA A 642 -4.41 11.73 -14.01
C ALA A 642 -5.52 11.94 -12.97
N ALA A 643 -6.17 10.86 -12.50
CA ALA A 643 -7.23 10.93 -11.49
C ALA A 643 -6.73 11.32 -10.09
N SER A 644 -5.42 11.23 -9.86
CA SER A 644 -4.76 11.57 -8.58
C SER A 644 -3.99 12.89 -8.65
N ASP A 645 -4.02 13.58 -9.79
CA ASP A 645 -3.34 14.85 -10.02
C ASP A 645 -4.06 15.98 -9.25
N GLU A 646 -3.30 16.92 -8.68
CA GLU A 646 -3.86 18.07 -7.95
C GLU A 646 -4.81 18.91 -8.81
N ARG A 647 -4.60 18.96 -10.14
CA ARG A 647 -5.49 19.66 -11.09
C ARG A 647 -6.86 19.00 -11.23
N VAL A 648 -6.99 17.75 -10.80
CA VAL A 648 -8.22 16.95 -10.82
C VAL A 648 -8.89 16.93 -9.45
N ALA A 649 -8.19 17.39 -8.40
CA ALA A 649 -8.76 17.52 -7.08
C ALA A 649 -9.90 18.56 -7.07
N VAL A 650 -10.91 18.30 -6.25
CA VAL A 650 -12.13 19.11 -6.16
C VAL A 650 -12.00 20.06 -4.96
N PRO A 651 -12.43 21.33 -5.05
CA PRO A 651 -12.40 22.23 -3.90
C PRO A 651 -13.11 21.61 -2.68
N GLU A 652 -12.39 21.53 -1.56
CA GLU A 652 -12.91 20.84 -0.37
C GLU A 652 -14.20 21.51 0.13
N GLY A 653 -14.25 22.85 0.17
CA GLY A 653 -15.43 23.59 0.62
C GLY A 653 -16.72 23.25 -0.14
N VAL A 654 -16.63 22.92 -1.44
CA VAL A 654 -17.80 22.49 -2.23
C VAL A 654 -18.24 21.08 -1.84
N THR A 655 -17.28 20.18 -1.60
CA THR A 655 -17.55 18.80 -1.15
C THR A 655 -18.14 18.80 0.25
N VAL A 656 -17.54 19.53 1.18
CA VAL A 656 -17.99 19.68 2.57
C VAL A 656 -19.37 20.34 2.61
N GLY A 657 -19.59 21.43 1.86
CA GLY A 657 -20.89 22.09 1.77
C GLY A 657 -22.01 21.13 1.33
N THR A 658 -21.70 20.22 0.42
CA THR A 658 -22.65 19.19 -0.04
C THR A 658 -22.94 18.15 1.03
N VAL A 659 -21.90 17.62 1.70
CA VAL A 659 -22.07 16.63 2.78
C VAL A 659 -22.86 17.22 3.95
N THR A 660 -22.57 18.48 4.32
CA THR A 660 -23.28 19.16 5.41
C THR A 660 -24.75 19.41 5.07
N ALA A 661 -25.05 19.84 3.83
CA ALA A 661 -26.44 20.00 3.38
C ALA A 661 -27.18 18.64 3.36
N GLU A 662 -26.54 17.58 2.88
CA GLU A 662 -27.11 16.23 2.84
C GLU A 662 -27.44 15.74 4.25
N ARG A 663 -26.51 15.89 5.19
CA ARG A 663 -26.72 15.51 6.59
C ARG A 663 -27.89 16.25 7.22
N ARG A 664 -28.09 17.53 6.90
CA ARG A 664 -29.22 18.32 7.42
C ARG A 664 -30.55 17.73 6.97
N VAL A 665 -30.69 17.42 5.69
CA VAL A 665 -31.90 16.79 5.12
C VAL A 665 -32.13 15.43 5.76
N THR A 666 -31.10 14.59 5.80
CA THR A 666 -31.18 13.26 6.39
C THR A 666 -31.52 13.30 7.89
N ARG A 667 -31.03 14.28 8.65
CA ARG A 667 -31.39 14.47 10.06
C ARG A 667 -32.83 14.92 10.24
N SER A 668 -33.34 15.81 9.37
CA SER A 668 -34.76 16.20 9.38
C SER A 668 -35.65 14.99 9.15
N LEU A 669 -35.35 14.20 8.12
CA LEU A 669 -36.11 12.98 7.80
C LEU A 669 -36.18 11.98 8.96
N VAL A 670 -35.06 11.79 9.67
CA VAL A 670 -35.02 10.93 10.86
C VAL A 670 -35.83 11.54 12.01
N HIS A 671 -35.69 12.85 12.25
CA HIS A 671 -36.41 13.55 13.31
C HIS A 671 -37.92 13.54 13.09
N ASP A 672 -38.37 13.79 11.86
CA ASP A 672 -39.77 13.83 11.47
C ASP A 672 -40.41 12.44 11.59
N ALA A 673 -39.69 11.39 11.16
CA ALA A 673 -40.13 10.01 11.32
C ALA A 673 -40.24 9.54 12.79
N VAL A 674 -39.36 10.04 13.66
CA VAL A 674 -39.41 9.76 15.11
C VAL A 674 -40.57 10.52 15.77
N SER A 675 -40.84 11.75 15.34
CA SER A 675 -41.88 12.62 15.89
C SER A 675 -43.30 12.17 15.50
N GLU A 676 -43.48 11.55 14.33
CA GLU A 676 -44.78 11.04 13.88
C GLU A 676 -45.23 9.73 14.57
N GLY A 677 -44.38 9.09 15.39
CA GLY A 677 -44.80 8.05 16.35
C GLY A 677 -45.47 6.79 15.76
N THR A 678 -45.31 6.50 14.46
CA THR A 678 -45.90 5.32 13.82
C THR A 678 -44.85 4.43 13.15
N ASP A 679 -44.77 3.16 13.58
CA ASP A 679 -43.80 2.16 13.07
C ASP A 679 -43.83 2.00 11.53
N ARG A 680 -44.97 2.28 10.89
CA ARG A 680 -45.17 2.17 9.44
C ARG A 680 -44.57 3.33 8.64
N ALA A 681 -44.55 4.56 9.18
CA ALA A 681 -43.95 5.71 8.48
C ALA A 681 -42.43 5.54 8.44
N ALA A 682 -41.85 5.15 9.57
CA ALA A 682 -40.44 4.79 9.67
C ALA A 682 -40.10 3.57 8.79
N ALA A 683 -41.00 2.58 8.64
CA ALA A 683 -40.80 1.45 7.71
C ALA A 683 -40.84 1.85 6.22
N ARG A 684 -41.69 2.79 5.80
CA ARG A 684 -41.75 3.27 4.40
C ARG A 684 -40.56 4.15 4.01
N LEU A 685 -40.09 4.97 4.94
CA LEU A 685 -38.81 5.68 4.81
C LEU A 685 -37.65 4.68 4.74
N ARG A 686 -37.68 3.60 5.54
CA ARG A 686 -36.72 2.51 5.39
C ARG A 686 -36.85 1.83 4.03
N GLU A 687 -38.02 1.51 3.50
CA GLU A 687 -38.16 0.86 2.18
C GLU A 687 -37.66 1.73 1.00
N ARG A 688 -37.80 3.06 1.07
CA ARG A 688 -37.29 3.99 0.04
C ARG A 688 -35.79 4.24 0.12
N TYR A 689 -35.22 4.21 1.32
CA TYR A 689 -33.82 4.53 1.58
C TYR A 689 -32.94 3.30 1.87
N ALA A 690 -33.53 2.13 2.10
CA ALA A 690 -32.89 0.81 2.23
C ALA A 690 -32.70 0.10 0.88
N GLY A 691 -32.82 0.86 -0.22
CA GLY A 691 -32.30 0.46 -1.52
C GLY A 691 -30.77 0.49 -1.49
N GLY A 692 -30.18 -0.51 -0.83
CA GLY A 692 -28.77 -0.65 -0.52
C GLY A 692 -27.85 -0.07 -1.58
N LYS A 693 -27.20 1.03 -1.19
CA LYS A 693 -25.94 1.59 -1.68
C LYS A 693 -25.79 2.90 -0.92
N PHE A 694 -25.35 2.87 0.34
CA PHE A 694 -24.58 4.00 0.82
C PHE A 694 -23.23 3.89 0.10
N GLY A 695 -22.94 4.81 -0.82
CA GLY A 695 -21.62 4.84 -1.45
C GLY A 695 -20.57 5.06 -0.35
N PRO A 696 -19.39 4.43 -0.40
CA PRO A 696 -18.34 4.64 0.60
C PRO A 696 -18.15 6.14 0.89
N VAL A 697 -18.02 6.55 2.14
CA VAL A 697 -17.29 7.80 2.43
C VAL A 697 -15.98 7.31 3.00
N VAL A 698 -14.89 7.82 2.42
CA VAL A 698 -13.55 7.43 2.80
C VAL A 698 -13.23 8.17 4.08
N ALA A 699 -12.97 7.41 5.14
CA ALA A 699 -12.36 7.90 6.38
C ALA A 699 -11.09 7.10 6.65
N GLY A 700 -10.23 7.63 7.51
CA GLY A 700 -8.94 7.05 7.85
C GLY A 700 -7.80 7.57 6.98
N LEU A 701 -6.59 7.39 7.51
CA LEU A 701 -5.34 7.81 6.89
C LEU A 701 -4.85 6.73 5.90
N PRO A 702 -4.62 7.05 4.61
CA PRO A 702 -3.97 6.15 3.68
C PRO A 702 -2.49 5.97 4.04
N VAL A 703 -2.08 4.74 4.36
CA VAL A 703 -0.68 4.38 4.66
C VAL A 703 0.08 4.20 3.35
N ALA A 704 1.11 5.03 3.18
CA ALA A 704 1.94 5.31 2.02
C ALA A 704 2.28 4.12 1.06
N PRO A 705 2.64 4.38 -0.21
CA PRO A 705 2.91 5.70 -0.81
C PRO A 705 1.73 6.32 -1.62
N VAL A 706 1.28 7.48 -1.15
CA VAL A 706 0.45 8.46 -1.89
C VAL A 706 1.40 9.47 -2.57
N PRO A 707 1.08 10.08 -3.73
CA PRO A 707 -0.12 9.91 -4.55
C PRO A 707 -0.08 8.66 -5.43
N GLY A 708 -1.23 7.98 -5.49
CA GLY A 708 -1.49 6.88 -6.41
C GLY A 708 -1.83 5.54 -5.73
N TYR A 709 -1.05 5.07 -4.75
CA TYR A 709 -1.15 3.68 -4.26
C TYR A 709 -0.73 3.51 -2.79
N TRP A 710 -1.67 3.68 -1.87
CA TRP A 710 -1.52 3.25 -0.47
C TRP A 710 -1.82 1.75 -0.36
N TYR A 711 -1.27 1.05 0.65
CA TYR A 711 -1.54 -0.39 0.85
C TYR A 711 -2.51 -0.69 2.02
N ALA A 712 -2.72 0.26 2.92
CA ALA A 712 -3.69 0.13 4.01
C ALA A 712 -4.32 1.49 4.36
N THR A 713 -5.49 1.46 4.98
CA THR A 713 -6.11 2.63 5.60
C THR A 713 -6.25 2.37 7.08
N VAL A 714 -5.75 3.29 7.90
CA VAL A 714 -5.75 3.18 9.36
C VAL A 714 -6.61 4.25 9.99
N ASN A 715 -7.17 3.95 11.16
CA ASN A 715 -7.80 4.94 12.00
C ASN A 715 -7.61 4.66 13.48
N VAL A 716 -7.63 5.72 14.29
CA VAL A 716 -7.30 5.73 15.71
C VAL A 716 -8.38 6.50 16.47
N TRP A 717 -8.81 5.94 17.60
CA TRP A 717 -9.73 6.57 18.54
C TRP A 717 -9.08 6.67 19.91
N SER A 718 -9.05 7.88 20.48
CA SER A 718 -8.74 8.10 21.89
C SER A 718 -10.04 8.15 22.68
N VAL A 719 -10.20 7.25 23.64
CA VAL A 719 -11.42 7.11 24.44
C VAL A 719 -11.11 7.39 25.89
N GLU A 720 -11.79 8.38 26.45
CA GLU A 720 -11.74 8.70 27.87
C GLU A 720 -13.10 8.48 28.52
N VAL A 721 -13.10 7.86 29.70
CA VAL A 721 -14.32 7.57 30.44
C VAL A 721 -14.15 7.92 31.90
N ARG A 722 -15.15 8.62 32.45
CA ARG A 722 -15.28 8.94 33.86
C ARG A 722 -16.66 8.52 34.33
N GLY A 723 -16.74 7.71 35.36
CA GLY A 723 -18.00 7.22 35.90
C GLY A 723 -18.01 7.20 37.42
N TYR A 724 -19.21 7.22 37.99
CA TYR A 724 -19.37 6.99 39.43
C TYR A 724 -20.74 6.42 39.74
N TYR A 725 -20.83 5.69 40.84
CA TYR A 725 -22.09 5.22 41.41
C TYR A 725 -22.55 6.19 42.52
N PRO A 726 -23.65 6.95 42.32
CA PRO A 726 -24.27 7.78 43.35
C PRO A 726 -24.50 7.05 44.67
N ARG A 727 -24.93 5.78 44.58
CA ARG A 727 -24.94 4.80 45.67
C ARG A 727 -24.48 3.45 45.15
N PHE A 728 -23.59 2.80 45.90
CA PHE A 728 -23.17 1.43 45.66
C PHE A 728 -23.28 0.65 46.96
N ALA A 729 -24.12 -0.39 46.99
CA ALA A 729 -24.27 -1.26 48.13
C ALA A 729 -23.85 -2.68 47.81
N VAL A 730 -23.41 -3.40 48.84
CA VAL A 730 -23.14 -4.84 48.76
C VAL A 730 -23.84 -5.49 49.94
N GLU A 731 -24.70 -6.45 49.64
CA GLU A 731 -25.45 -7.22 50.63
C GLU A 731 -24.83 -8.61 50.80
N ALA A 732 -24.64 -9.02 52.04
CA ALA A 732 -24.26 -10.37 52.41
C ALA A 732 -25.32 -10.95 53.33
N ARG A 733 -25.88 -12.10 52.96
CA ARG A 733 -26.80 -12.84 53.85
C ARG A 733 -25.96 -13.76 54.72
N LEU A 734 -25.87 -13.43 56.00
CA LEU A 734 -25.21 -14.27 57.00
C LEU A 734 -26.29 -15.15 57.62
N GLY A 735 -26.22 -16.46 57.38
CA GLY A 735 -27.09 -17.39 58.08
C GLY A 735 -26.70 -17.49 59.55
N ALA A 736 -27.70 -17.56 60.43
CA ALA A 736 -27.50 -17.85 61.85
C ALA A 736 -27.88 -19.32 62.13
N PRO A 737 -27.24 -19.98 63.12
CA PRO A 737 -27.53 -21.38 63.46
C PRO A 737 -28.99 -21.66 63.86
N ASP A 738 -29.75 -20.63 64.24
CA ASP A 738 -31.16 -20.68 64.67
C ASP A 738 -32.16 -20.35 63.55
N GLY A 739 -31.69 -20.12 62.32
CA GLY A 739 -32.53 -19.76 61.17
C GLY A 739 -32.90 -18.27 61.09
N ALA A 740 -32.47 -17.43 62.04
CA ALA A 740 -32.65 -15.98 61.98
C ALA A 740 -31.52 -15.32 61.15
N GLY A 741 -31.64 -15.35 59.82
CA GLY A 741 -30.64 -14.73 58.94
C GLY A 741 -30.47 -13.23 59.18
N THR A 742 -29.23 -12.75 59.28
CA THR A 742 -28.89 -11.32 59.35
C THR A 742 -28.38 -10.86 57.98
N VAL A 743 -28.84 -9.70 57.50
CA VAL A 743 -28.33 -9.09 56.26
C VAL A 743 -27.30 -8.03 56.63
N LEU A 744 -26.04 -8.27 56.30
CA LEU A 744 -25.01 -7.25 56.37
C LEU A 744 -25.06 -6.43 55.08
N ARG A 745 -25.18 -5.10 55.20
CA ARG A 745 -25.18 -4.20 54.05
C ARG A 745 -24.08 -3.17 54.18
N TYR A 746 -23.12 -3.25 53.27
CA TYR A 746 -22.11 -2.22 53.06
C TYR A 746 -22.64 -1.20 52.04
N VAL A 747 -22.50 0.10 52.30
CA VAL A 747 -23.00 1.15 51.38
C VAL A 747 -21.95 2.23 51.20
N ARG A 748 -21.71 2.65 49.96
CA ARG A 748 -20.93 3.82 49.53
C ARG A 748 -21.86 4.81 48.83
N ASP A 749 -22.17 5.95 49.43
CA ASP A 749 -23.21 6.88 48.93
C ASP A 749 -22.90 8.38 49.11
N GLY A 750 -21.69 8.71 49.57
CA GLY A 750 -21.26 10.09 49.78
C GLY A 750 -21.85 10.76 51.01
N ARG A 751 -22.49 10.03 51.94
CA ARG A 751 -22.94 10.61 53.21
C ARG A 751 -21.76 11.04 54.09
N GLU A 752 -21.93 12.14 54.80
CA GLU A 752 -21.04 12.54 55.89
C GLU A 752 -21.15 11.52 57.02
N VAL A 753 -19.99 11.07 57.51
CA VAL A 753 -19.89 10.19 58.67
C VAL A 753 -19.67 11.08 59.87
N ARG A 754 -20.63 11.06 60.79
CA ARG A 754 -20.53 11.73 62.08
C ARG A 754 -20.60 10.72 63.21
N PHE A 755 -19.70 10.83 64.16
CA PHE A 755 -19.62 9.96 65.33
C PHE A 755 -19.14 10.80 66.51
N ASP A 756 -19.79 10.64 67.65
CA ASP A 756 -19.38 11.21 68.93
C ASP A 756 -18.14 10.46 69.41
N ALA A 757 -16.97 11.00 69.07
CA ALA A 757 -15.70 10.34 69.30
C ALA A 757 -15.19 10.52 70.73
N ASP A 758 -15.67 11.55 71.44
CA ASP A 758 -15.22 11.92 72.78
C ASP A 758 -16.25 11.67 73.90
N GLY A 759 -17.46 11.24 73.53
CA GLY A 759 -18.55 10.89 74.45
C GLY A 759 -19.28 12.09 75.03
N ASP A 760 -19.18 13.26 74.39
CA ASP A 760 -19.78 14.50 74.86
C ASP A 760 -21.27 14.67 74.45
N GLY A 761 -21.78 13.77 73.62
CA GLY A 761 -23.14 13.77 73.09
C GLY A 761 -23.34 14.56 71.79
N VAL A 762 -22.28 15.17 71.24
CA VAL A 762 -22.24 15.83 69.94
C VAL A 762 -21.51 14.91 68.96
N ALA A 763 -21.99 14.82 67.71
CA ALA A 763 -21.35 13.98 66.71
C ALA A 763 -20.38 14.80 65.85
N GLU A 764 -19.08 14.55 65.99
CA GLU A 764 -18.04 15.19 65.17
C GLU A 764 -18.10 14.65 63.74
N HIS A 765 -17.75 15.50 62.77
CA HIS A 765 -17.53 15.04 61.40
C HIS A 765 -16.18 14.31 61.29
N VAL A 766 -16.24 13.01 61.01
CA VAL A 766 -15.05 12.13 60.95
C VAL A 766 -14.61 11.89 59.50
N GLY A 767 -15.48 12.13 58.52
CA GLY A 767 -15.15 12.00 57.10
C GLY A 767 -16.37 11.74 56.24
N ARG A 768 -16.13 11.23 55.02
CA ARG A 768 -17.19 10.96 54.06
C ARG A 768 -17.16 9.51 53.61
N ASN A 769 -18.35 8.94 53.45
CA ASN A 769 -18.53 7.65 52.82
C ASN A 769 -18.32 7.76 51.31
N GLU A 770 -17.05 7.82 50.86
CA GLU A 770 -16.70 8.08 49.46
C GLU A 770 -17.43 7.17 48.48
N ARG A 771 -17.97 7.77 47.42
CA ARG A 771 -18.66 7.06 46.35
C ARG A 771 -17.65 6.26 45.52
N VAL A 772 -18.12 5.18 44.92
CA VAL A 772 -17.30 4.43 43.96
C VAL A 772 -17.25 5.24 42.67
N SER A 773 -16.09 5.82 42.36
CA SER A 773 -15.80 6.47 41.08
C SER A 773 -14.71 5.73 40.33
N PHE A 774 -14.65 5.95 39.02
CA PHE A 774 -13.57 5.48 38.19
C PHE A 774 -13.26 6.41 37.03
N GLN A 775 -12.00 6.44 36.63
CA GLN A 775 -11.54 7.07 35.41
C GLN A 775 -10.63 6.11 34.67
N THR A 776 -10.79 6.04 33.36
CA THR A 776 -9.89 5.29 32.49
C THR A 776 -9.77 5.97 31.13
N ARG A 777 -8.63 5.74 30.47
CA ARG A 777 -8.38 6.16 29.10
C ARG A 777 -7.81 4.99 28.31
N THR A 778 -8.16 4.90 27.04
CA THR A 778 -7.64 3.87 26.15
C THR A 778 -7.58 4.36 24.70
N VAL A 779 -6.81 3.66 23.88
CA VAL A 779 -6.73 3.88 22.44
C VAL A 779 -7.25 2.64 21.72
N VAL A 780 -8.01 2.87 20.66
CA VAL A 780 -8.55 1.82 19.79
C VAL A 780 -8.09 2.08 18.38
N LEU A 781 -7.65 1.04 17.69
CA LEU A 781 -7.05 1.14 16.37
C LEU A 781 -7.71 0.16 15.41
N VAL A 782 -7.90 0.59 14.16
CA VAL A 782 -8.37 -0.29 13.09
C VAL A 782 -7.59 -0.02 11.81
N ALA A 783 -7.03 -1.09 11.23
CA ALA A 783 -6.38 -1.09 9.93
C ALA A 783 -7.15 -1.98 8.93
N VAL A 784 -7.39 -1.45 7.73
CA VAL A 784 -8.03 -2.19 6.62
C VAL A 784 -7.16 -2.13 5.36
N PRO A 785 -7.21 -3.12 4.45
CA PRO A 785 -6.45 -3.03 3.20
C PRO A 785 -6.82 -1.80 2.37
N ALA A 786 -5.97 -1.41 1.43
CA ALA A 786 -6.26 -0.28 0.55
C ALA A 786 -7.54 -0.45 -0.29
N GLY A 787 -8.09 0.68 -0.74
CA GLY A 787 -9.29 0.73 -1.59
C GLY A 787 -10.62 0.84 -0.83
N LYS A 788 -11.72 0.58 -1.53
CA LYS A 788 -13.12 0.65 -1.02
C LYS A 788 -13.42 1.88 -0.15
N SER A 789 -13.94 1.73 1.06
CA SER A 789 -14.41 2.83 1.91
C SER A 789 -13.39 3.36 2.91
N GLY A 790 -12.18 2.79 3.00
CA GLY A 790 -11.32 3.05 4.16
C GLY A 790 -11.99 2.64 5.48
N VAL A 791 -11.61 3.29 6.57
CA VAL A 791 -12.15 3.05 7.92
C VAL A 791 -12.13 4.34 8.78
N GLY A 792 -13.24 4.66 9.46
CA GLY A 792 -13.34 5.82 10.35
C GLY A 792 -14.75 6.37 10.56
N ASP A 793 -14.91 7.33 11.46
CA ASP A 793 -16.20 8.02 11.62
C ASP A 793 -16.42 9.05 10.52
N VAL A 794 -17.60 8.97 9.89
CA VAL A 794 -17.99 9.76 8.71
C VAL A 794 -19.20 10.66 9.00
N ASP A 795 -19.58 10.82 10.26
CA ASP A 795 -20.62 11.76 10.71
C ASP A 795 -20.11 13.19 10.93
N GLY A 796 -18.79 13.37 10.94
CA GLY A 796 -18.09 14.65 11.03
C GLY A 796 -17.86 15.16 12.45
N ASN A 797 -18.18 14.36 13.48
CA ASN A 797 -17.88 14.75 14.86
C ASN A 797 -16.58 14.09 15.32
N ALA A 798 -15.46 14.79 15.17
CA ALA A 798 -14.16 14.28 15.54
C ALA A 798 -13.98 14.11 17.05
N ASP A 799 -14.57 15.00 17.86
CA ASP A 799 -14.48 15.00 19.31
C ASP A 799 -15.89 14.83 19.90
N GLU A 800 -16.34 13.58 20.00
CA GLU A 800 -17.67 13.26 20.52
C GLU A 800 -17.65 13.32 22.06
N ARG A 801 -18.19 14.40 22.62
CA ARG A 801 -18.33 14.60 24.07
C ARG A 801 -19.75 14.30 24.55
N SER A 802 -19.87 13.49 25.60
CA SER A 802 -21.14 13.33 26.31
C SER A 802 -21.53 14.61 27.05
N ALA A 803 -22.83 14.80 27.34
CA ALA A 803 -23.32 15.99 28.04
C ALA A 803 -22.72 16.18 29.44
N GLY A 804 -22.28 15.10 30.09
CA GLY A 804 -21.62 15.14 31.39
C GLY A 804 -20.10 15.33 31.33
N TRP A 805 -19.50 15.56 30.16
CA TRP A 805 -18.05 15.74 30.04
C TRP A 805 -17.61 17.18 30.38
N PRO A 806 -16.52 17.40 31.15
CA PRO A 806 -15.58 16.41 31.70
C PRO A 806 -15.97 15.85 33.07
N CYS A 807 -17.06 16.33 33.67
CA CYS A 807 -17.40 16.06 35.08
C CYS A 807 -18.78 15.41 35.23
N PRO A 808 -18.83 14.07 35.45
CA PRO A 808 -20.09 13.37 35.68
C PRO A 808 -20.83 13.85 36.94
N ASN A 809 -20.13 14.50 37.87
CA ASN A 809 -20.70 15.15 39.07
C ASN A 809 -19.77 16.26 39.61
N HIS A 810 -20.33 17.44 39.91
CA HIS A 810 -19.61 18.59 40.49
C HIS A 810 -19.07 18.35 41.92
N THR A 811 -19.37 17.21 42.55
CA THR A 811 -18.90 16.86 43.91
C THR A 811 -17.76 15.84 43.94
N VAL A 812 -17.21 15.44 42.78
CA VAL A 812 -15.96 14.67 42.71
C VAL A 812 -14.78 15.66 42.90
N PRO A 813 -13.90 15.48 43.90
CA PRO A 813 -12.87 16.47 44.26
C PRO A 813 -11.94 16.88 43.11
N GLU A 814 -11.68 16.00 42.14
CA GLU A 814 -10.79 16.26 40.98
C GLU A 814 -11.42 17.15 39.88
N CYS A 815 -12.66 17.61 40.08
CA CYS A 815 -13.34 18.58 39.22
C CYS A 815 -13.51 19.96 39.88
N GLY A 816 -13.02 20.12 41.12
CA GLY A 816 -13.00 21.39 41.84
C GLY A 816 -11.64 22.05 41.70
N ASP A 817 -11.64 23.21 41.04
CA ASP A 817 -10.56 24.19 40.91
C ASP A 817 -9.35 23.80 40.04
N GLU A 818 -9.40 24.17 38.76
CA GLU A 818 -8.25 24.87 38.14
C GLU A 818 -8.65 26.35 37.96
N PRO A 819 -7.71 27.30 38.13
CA PRO A 819 -7.99 28.75 38.20
C PRO A 819 -8.59 29.39 36.95
#